data_AF-A0A1S7FS58-F1
#
_entry.id   AF-A0A1S7FS58-F1
#
_cell.length_a   1.000
_cell.length_b   1.000
_cell.length_c   1.000
_cell.angle_alpha   90.00
_cell.angle_beta   90.00
_cell.angle_gamma   90.00
#
_symmetry.space_group_name_H-M   'P 1'
#
loop_
_entity.id
_entity.type
_entity.pdbx_description
1 polymer ?
#
loop_
_entity_poly.entity_id
_entity_poly.type
_entity_poly.pdbx_seq_one_letter_code
_entity_poly.pdbx_strand_id
1 'polypeptide(L)'
;MKKLLFMLLIVVFCMVGHQGVQAETNKIDVSEYVTANKKGAADQNAYNWNDLMRKLDSAEHTTIYVPKGAFYFSQTLAIPSNVTIVGERAGDSSLVFTKVVAGITIRFPAGETKAHSIGLENLKISYDDSAPDEKNSSLISFGTPYEELNYNDYQVMDNVIIQNCIIDGKKKGSSAIYLGRVLNVTISKNTIQNSGLQNGITLEFCKNVRIDDNDISDLGRSGIQMYKYNGSATEPIIIEKNRITNWMQRYGYEHFKTKYEAGKVVDVMNDAGIDSYGPQNENLIIKGNILTAGRVNSYNPNNTKILAEYGEEIYKEHVIFFTGIRLCGVKDVIATGNEVDLKGRDIFTLVYINSREKAATRTKPSNIIVDQNSFKAEGNIRYPVRIFDGETAENQKEDGITFINNDFTVEGKLVDNGYFAFFTVSSATKKLHLIGNKINMTARHDYFVSVSDNEYDGEKVKLHELVATLNSVNGEPIKTVRGNVGAIDFTHYLQDQPLFTHTNMHVGQYLDPVWKVRLIKNGLVIKQAETDTKTKTYTFKGLDGLVQKDESKYELAGVDLAYKEVLRIPLEVRLALEAPPYIVGTNDYKGTYGGTVAKVRILKDGLVLKQADSDGSAYQFKDMKSLIREDGSKYEILGVDNNYKQVVRFPLVIQSILDVPEYTVGERELGGAYQENIQVVRLFKDGKLVKQADLDTAARTYKLKGIDNIVLDDGSKYEVVGLDAGYKEVVRIDLKVKALHVKLTPEPYTIGNSEHKGTYEEPIWRVRLLKDNVVVKQSDMDTATKTYILKGLNNIVKNDGSKYELIGIDSSYREIVRMDFKVGI
;
A
#
# COMPACT_ATOMS: atom_id res chain seq x y z
N MET A 1 -9.87 -0.18 -27.71
CA MET A 1 -9.74 1.29 -27.59
C MET A 1 -10.79 1.99 -26.70
N LYS A 2 -11.97 1.41 -26.42
CA LYS A 2 -12.93 1.94 -25.42
C LYS A 2 -12.83 1.30 -24.01
N LYS A 3 -11.91 0.35 -23.80
CA LYS A 3 -11.64 -0.30 -22.50
C LYS A 3 -10.36 0.22 -21.80
N LEU A 4 -9.55 1.02 -22.48
CA LEU A 4 -8.31 1.60 -21.94
C LEU A 4 -8.54 2.95 -21.23
N LEU A 5 -9.73 3.54 -21.39
CA LEU A 5 -10.09 4.82 -20.75
C LEU A 5 -10.66 4.64 -19.32
N PHE A 6 -10.94 3.42 -18.89
CA PHE A 6 -11.51 3.14 -17.56
C PHE A 6 -10.44 2.75 -16.53
N MET A 7 -9.30 2.21 -16.96
CA MET A 7 -8.18 1.87 -16.09
C MET A 7 -7.26 3.07 -15.80
N LEU A 8 -7.21 4.04 -16.73
CA LEU A 8 -6.49 5.31 -16.53
C LEU A 8 -7.25 6.32 -15.64
N LEU A 9 -8.52 6.06 -15.29
CA LEU A 9 -9.29 6.90 -14.35
C LEU A 9 -9.16 6.44 -12.88
N ILE A 10 -8.67 5.22 -12.64
CA ILE A 10 -8.58 4.63 -11.28
C ILE A 10 -7.18 4.77 -10.66
N VAL A 11 -6.14 5.05 -11.45
CA VAL A 11 -4.75 5.24 -10.95
C VAL A 11 -4.38 6.72 -10.75
N VAL A 12 -5.21 7.68 -11.19
CA VAL A 12 -4.95 9.12 -11.04
C VAL A 12 -5.62 9.76 -9.79
N PHE A 13 -6.40 9.01 -8.99
CA PHE A 13 -6.96 9.54 -7.75
C PHE A 13 -6.15 9.24 -6.46
N CYS A 14 -4.97 8.61 -6.57
CA CYS A 14 -4.16 8.29 -5.38
C CYS A 14 -2.90 9.17 -5.18
N MET A 15 -2.63 10.18 -6.02
CA MET A 15 -1.61 11.20 -5.73
C MET A 15 -1.93 12.54 -6.39
N VAL A 16 -3.02 13.19 -5.98
CA VAL A 16 -3.12 14.65 -6.12
C VAL A 16 -2.82 15.24 -4.76
N GLY A 17 -1.58 15.71 -4.61
CA GLY A 17 -1.26 16.67 -3.57
C GLY A 17 -2.22 17.84 -3.66
N HIS A 18 -2.81 18.21 -2.53
CA HIS A 18 -3.46 19.48 -2.31
C HIS A 18 -2.66 20.62 -2.94
N GLN A 19 -3.08 21.08 -4.12
CA GLN A 19 -2.93 22.48 -4.48
C GLN A 19 -4.25 23.15 -4.11
N GLY A 20 -4.13 24.10 -3.18
CA GLY A 20 -5.25 24.72 -2.50
C GLY A 20 -6.25 25.36 -3.44
N VAL A 21 -7.44 24.78 -3.47
CA VAL A 21 -8.65 25.60 -3.31
C VAL A 21 -9.06 25.40 -1.87
N GLN A 22 -8.63 26.32 -1.01
CA GLN A 22 -9.01 26.35 0.39
C GLN A 22 -10.49 26.74 0.43
N ALA A 23 -11.37 25.76 0.25
CA ALA A 23 -12.72 25.86 0.79
C ALA A 23 -12.54 26.05 2.31
N GLU A 24 -13.14 27.11 2.86
CA GLU A 24 -13.17 27.33 4.29
C GLU A 24 -13.73 26.07 4.95
N THR A 25 -12.87 25.32 5.64
CA THR A 25 -13.30 24.18 6.43
C THR A 25 -13.82 24.74 7.74
N ASN A 26 -15.08 24.48 8.07
CA ASN A 26 -15.60 24.76 9.39
C ASN A 26 -14.84 23.88 10.38
N LYS A 27 -13.85 24.46 11.06
CA LYS A 27 -13.03 23.78 12.07
C LYS A 27 -13.61 24.07 13.44
N ILE A 28 -13.90 23.01 14.18
CA ILE A 28 -14.46 23.08 15.52
C ILE A 28 -13.49 22.42 16.49
N ASP A 29 -13.06 23.15 17.52
CA ASP A 29 -12.34 22.54 18.65
C ASP A 29 -13.36 21.94 19.62
N VAL A 30 -13.30 20.62 19.81
CA VAL A 30 -14.28 19.94 20.66
C VAL A 30 -14.21 20.40 22.11
N SER A 31 -13.07 20.93 22.58
CA SER A 31 -12.88 21.37 23.98
C SER A 31 -13.74 22.58 24.36
N GLU A 32 -14.26 23.33 23.38
CA GLU A 32 -15.25 24.39 23.60
C GLU A 32 -16.63 23.82 24.02
N TYR A 33 -16.89 22.55 23.73
CA TYR A 33 -18.18 21.88 23.92
C TYR A 33 -18.12 20.74 24.93
N VAL A 34 -17.00 20.02 25.04
CA VAL A 34 -16.84 18.87 25.92
C VAL A 34 -15.64 19.03 26.85
N THR A 35 -15.78 18.55 28.09
CA THR A 35 -14.74 18.66 29.11
C THR A 35 -13.80 17.45 29.07
N ALA A 36 -12.50 17.72 28.88
CA ALA A 36 -11.44 16.71 28.96
C ALA A 36 -11.13 16.28 30.40
N ASN A 37 -10.56 15.08 30.55
CA ASN A 37 -9.98 14.50 31.76
C ASN A 37 -10.92 14.44 32.99
N LYS A 38 -12.23 14.48 32.77
CA LYS A 38 -13.24 14.45 33.84
C LYS A 38 -14.27 13.36 33.57
N LYS A 39 -14.04 12.16 34.13
CA LYS A 39 -14.96 11.01 33.98
C LYS A 39 -16.40 11.32 34.41
N GLY A 40 -16.57 12.11 35.47
CA GLY A 40 -17.89 12.55 35.94
C GLY A 40 -18.63 13.50 34.99
N ALA A 41 -17.99 13.99 33.91
CA ALA A 41 -18.64 14.80 32.88
C ALA A 41 -19.25 13.97 31.75
N ALA A 42 -19.20 12.63 31.81
CA ALA A 42 -19.55 11.76 30.70
C ALA A 42 -20.96 11.96 30.12
N ASP A 43 -21.97 12.16 30.99
CA ASP A 43 -23.35 12.44 30.56
C ASP A 43 -23.46 13.81 29.88
N GLN A 44 -22.85 14.85 30.48
CA GLN A 44 -22.86 16.20 29.94
C GLN A 44 -22.11 16.29 28.60
N ASN A 45 -20.95 15.65 28.50
CA ASN A 45 -20.15 15.58 27.28
C ASN A 45 -20.93 14.90 26.15
N ALA A 46 -21.62 13.79 26.43
CA ALA A 46 -22.43 13.10 25.44
C ALA A 46 -23.64 13.94 24.99
N TYR A 47 -24.27 14.67 25.91
CA TYR A 47 -25.33 15.62 25.56
C TYR A 47 -24.79 16.75 24.67
N ASN A 48 -23.71 17.41 25.07
CA ASN A 48 -23.10 18.52 24.34
C ASN A 48 -22.62 18.10 22.95
N TRP A 49 -21.98 16.93 22.85
CA TRP A 49 -21.59 16.34 21.57
C TRP A 49 -22.78 16.16 20.66
N ASN A 50 -23.82 15.46 21.11
CA ASN A 50 -24.98 15.18 20.27
C ASN A 50 -25.78 16.44 19.92
N ASP A 51 -25.73 17.48 20.76
CA ASP A 51 -26.28 18.79 20.46
C ASP A 51 -25.49 19.55 19.39
N LEU A 52 -24.16 19.51 19.47
CA LEU A 52 -23.28 20.03 18.42
C LEU A 52 -23.57 19.34 17.08
N MET A 53 -23.58 17.99 17.04
CA MET A 53 -23.84 17.22 15.82
C MET A 53 -25.21 17.49 15.20
N ARG A 54 -26.22 17.91 15.99
CA ARG A 54 -27.54 18.30 15.47
C ARG A 54 -27.54 19.64 14.73
N LYS A 55 -26.56 20.50 15.01
CA LYS A 55 -26.47 21.87 14.50
C LYS A 55 -25.57 21.99 13.28
N LEU A 56 -24.77 20.97 12.98
CA LEU A 56 -23.89 20.96 11.81
C LEU A 56 -24.72 20.89 10.53
N ASP A 57 -24.31 21.66 9.53
CA ASP A 57 -24.83 21.54 8.17
C ASP A 57 -24.21 20.31 7.50
N SER A 58 -25.03 19.32 7.15
CA SER A 58 -24.59 18.09 6.48
C SER A 58 -24.14 18.33 5.04
N ALA A 59 -24.39 19.49 4.45
CA ALA A 59 -23.94 19.84 3.10
C ALA A 59 -22.49 20.36 3.06
N GLU A 60 -21.97 20.89 4.16
CA GLU A 60 -20.62 21.44 4.25
C GLU A 60 -19.66 20.50 4.99
N HIS A 61 -18.39 20.47 4.54
CA HIS A 61 -17.39 19.70 5.25
C HIS A 61 -17.00 20.37 6.57
N THR A 62 -17.17 19.63 7.67
CA THR A 62 -16.79 20.08 9.01
C THR A 62 -15.67 19.19 9.55
N THR A 63 -14.59 19.82 10.04
CA THR A 63 -13.52 19.13 10.75
C THR A 63 -13.64 19.39 12.25
N ILE A 64 -13.74 18.33 13.05
CA ILE A 64 -13.79 18.40 14.50
C ILE A 64 -12.43 18.00 15.06
N TYR A 65 -11.72 18.97 15.60
CA TYR A 65 -10.43 18.77 16.24
C TYR A 65 -10.61 18.31 17.69
N VAL A 66 -9.95 17.20 18.05
CA VAL A 66 -9.91 16.67 19.41
C VAL A 66 -8.49 16.90 19.96
N PRO A 67 -8.28 17.89 20.85
CA PRO A 67 -6.96 18.15 21.41
C PRO A 67 -6.52 17.03 22.35
N LYS A 68 -5.27 17.07 22.80
CA LYS A 68 -4.77 16.16 23.82
C LYS A 68 -5.67 16.11 25.07
N GLY A 69 -6.08 14.90 25.45
CA GLY A 69 -6.87 14.62 26.65
C GLY A 69 -7.80 13.42 26.49
N ALA A 70 -8.31 12.93 27.63
CA ALA A 70 -9.34 11.89 27.66
C ALA A 70 -10.73 12.50 27.81
N PHE A 71 -11.56 12.38 26.77
CA PHE A 71 -12.93 12.85 26.74
C PHE A 71 -13.86 11.67 27.03
N TYR A 72 -14.56 11.73 28.15
CA TYR A 72 -15.44 10.65 28.60
C TYR A 72 -16.86 10.85 28.08
N PHE A 73 -17.52 9.76 27.69
CA PHE A 73 -18.88 9.73 27.19
C PHE A 73 -19.65 8.54 27.77
N SER A 74 -20.91 8.74 28.16
CA SER A 74 -21.76 7.68 28.71
C SER A 74 -22.77 7.11 27.70
N GLN A 75 -22.86 7.71 26.52
CA GLN A 75 -23.82 7.41 25.48
C GLN A 75 -23.15 7.38 24.10
N THR A 76 -23.87 6.82 23.12
CA THR A 76 -23.47 6.78 21.72
C THR A 76 -23.26 8.19 21.14
N LEU A 77 -22.21 8.32 20.33
CA LEU A 77 -21.87 9.52 19.58
C LEU A 77 -22.29 9.33 18.13
N ALA A 78 -23.36 10.01 17.71
CA ALA A 78 -23.86 9.92 16.34
C ALA A 78 -23.33 11.09 15.49
N ILE A 79 -22.69 10.78 14.37
CA ILE A 79 -22.03 11.76 13.48
C ILE A 79 -22.82 11.90 12.17
N PRO A 80 -23.11 13.13 11.68
CA PRO A 80 -23.77 13.33 10.39
C PRO A 80 -22.80 13.20 9.19
N SER A 81 -23.33 13.33 7.97
CA SER A 81 -22.53 13.40 6.74
C SER A 81 -21.50 14.52 6.77
N ASN A 82 -20.42 14.37 5.99
CA ASN A 82 -19.38 15.36 5.73
C ASN A 82 -18.62 15.83 6.98
N VAL A 83 -18.45 14.95 7.97
CA VAL A 83 -17.69 15.23 9.20
C VAL A 83 -16.43 14.37 9.28
N THR A 84 -15.30 15.03 9.50
CA THR A 84 -14.05 14.37 9.90
C THR A 84 -13.71 14.72 11.34
N ILE A 85 -13.53 13.72 12.20
CA ILE A 85 -13.02 13.89 13.56
C ILE A 85 -11.53 13.55 13.54
N VAL A 86 -10.71 14.53 13.93
CA VAL A 86 -9.26 14.41 13.89
C VAL A 86 -8.65 14.70 15.26
N GLY A 87 -7.88 13.75 15.78
CA GLY A 87 -7.06 13.95 16.97
C GLY A 87 -5.74 14.64 16.66
N GLU A 88 -5.12 15.21 17.69
CA GLU A 88 -3.76 15.78 17.62
C GLU A 88 -2.73 14.69 17.28
N ARG A 89 -2.84 13.55 17.97
CA ARG A 89 -2.04 12.33 17.72
C ARG A 89 -2.75 11.11 18.29
N ALA A 90 -2.61 9.98 17.60
CA ALA A 90 -3.08 8.68 18.07
C ALA A 90 -2.51 8.36 19.45
N GLY A 91 -3.37 8.29 20.48
CA GLY A 91 -3.00 8.02 21.88
C GLY A 91 -3.02 9.24 22.81
N ASP A 92 -2.89 10.46 22.28
CA ASP A 92 -2.99 11.70 23.08
C ASP A 92 -4.43 12.22 23.12
N SER A 93 -5.18 12.05 22.03
CA SER A 93 -6.59 12.46 21.91
C SER A 93 -7.51 11.25 22.04
N SER A 94 -8.19 11.10 23.18
CA SER A 94 -8.97 9.89 23.50
C SER A 94 -10.46 10.15 23.67
N LEU A 95 -11.29 9.38 22.97
CA LEU A 95 -12.73 9.26 23.19
C LEU A 95 -12.98 7.98 24.00
N VAL A 96 -13.43 8.12 25.24
CA VAL A 96 -13.54 7.03 26.22
C VAL A 96 -14.99 6.82 26.66
N PHE A 97 -15.52 5.63 26.42
CA PHE A 97 -16.90 5.28 26.73
C PHE A 97 -17.01 4.63 28.12
N THR A 98 -17.71 5.26 29.05
CA THR A 98 -17.88 4.77 30.44
C THR A 98 -18.88 3.62 30.57
N LYS A 99 -19.62 3.33 29.50
CA LYS A 99 -20.58 2.23 29.36
C LYS A 99 -20.35 1.53 28.01
N VAL A 100 -20.81 0.29 27.88
CA VAL A 100 -20.72 -0.46 26.63
C VAL A 100 -21.92 -0.11 25.73
N VAL A 101 -21.77 1.00 25.02
CA VAL A 101 -22.72 1.51 24.01
C VAL A 101 -22.15 1.32 22.61
N ALA A 102 -22.96 1.47 21.55
CA ALA A 102 -22.38 1.68 20.22
C ALA A 102 -21.59 2.99 20.27
N GLY A 103 -20.27 2.94 20.37
CA GLY A 103 -19.47 4.11 20.74
C GLY A 103 -19.67 5.25 19.75
N ILE A 104 -19.29 5.00 18.50
CA ILE A 104 -19.48 5.93 17.39
C ILE A 104 -20.43 5.29 16.37
N THR A 105 -21.43 6.07 15.92
CA THR A 105 -22.39 5.65 14.89
C THR A 105 -22.74 6.79 13.94
N ILE A 106 -23.56 6.49 12.95
CA ILE A 106 -24.07 7.44 11.98
C ILE A 106 -25.37 8.11 12.43
N ARG A 107 -25.52 9.39 12.10
CA ARG A 107 -26.76 10.15 12.14
C ARG A 107 -27.21 10.44 10.71
N PHE A 108 -28.42 10.05 10.37
CA PHE A 108 -29.07 10.52 9.13
C PHE A 108 -29.73 11.87 9.41
N PRO A 109 -29.42 12.92 8.64
CA PRO A 109 -30.19 14.16 8.68
C PRO A 109 -31.67 13.93 8.36
N ALA A 110 -32.55 14.83 8.83
CA ALA A 110 -33.97 14.69 8.58
C ALA A 110 -34.27 14.75 7.06
N GLY A 111 -34.83 13.68 6.51
CA GLY A 111 -35.14 13.57 5.07
C GLY A 111 -34.03 12.93 4.23
N GLU A 112 -32.85 12.67 4.79
CA GLU A 112 -31.78 11.92 4.13
C GLU A 112 -31.91 10.42 4.43
N THR A 113 -31.71 9.59 3.41
CA THR A 113 -31.71 8.12 3.51
C THR A 113 -30.31 7.52 3.41
N LYS A 114 -29.30 8.37 3.18
CA LYS A 114 -27.89 8.01 3.05
C LYS A 114 -27.01 9.00 3.79
N ALA A 115 -25.82 8.54 4.17
CA ALA A 115 -24.78 9.40 4.72
C ALA A 115 -23.51 9.35 3.88
N HIS A 116 -22.74 10.44 3.91
CA HIS A 116 -21.60 10.62 3.03
C HIS A 116 -20.38 11.10 3.81
N SER A 117 -19.18 10.68 3.42
CA SER A 117 -17.90 11.28 3.81
C SER A 117 -17.71 11.43 5.32
N ILE A 118 -17.38 10.31 5.99
CA ILE A 118 -17.08 10.30 7.42
C ILE A 118 -15.63 9.90 7.65
N GLY A 119 -14.90 10.74 8.39
CA GLY A 119 -13.50 10.52 8.75
C GLY A 119 -13.28 10.35 10.25
N LEU A 120 -12.50 9.36 10.64
CA LEU A 120 -11.94 9.18 11.99
C LEU A 120 -10.41 9.08 11.86
N GLU A 121 -9.69 10.06 12.36
CA GLU A 121 -8.24 10.18 12.13
C GLU A 121 -7.47 10.52 13.40
N ASN A 122 -6.34 9.86 13.64
CA ASN A 122 -5.41 10.20 14.74
C ASN A 122 -6.04 10.15 16.15
N LEU A 123 -7.03 9.29 16.39
CA LEU A 123 -7.76 9.19 17.66
C LEU A 123 -7.40 7.91 18.42
N LYS A 124 -7.57 7.95 19.74
CA LYS A 124 -7.82 6.75 20.53
C LYS A 124 -9.31 6.65 20.83
N ILE A 125 -9.93 5.50 20.55
CA ILE A 125 -11.34 5.22 20.79
C ILE A 125 -11.40 3.96 21.64
N SER A 126 -11.99 4.01 22.83
CA SER A 126 -12.01 2.85 23.72
C SER A 126 -13.18 2.84 24.69
N TYR A 127 -13.54 1.65 25.18
CA TYR A 127 -14.29 1.59 26.43
C TYR A 127 -13.39 1.89 27.63
N ASP A 128 -13.98 2.35 28.72
CA ASP A 128 -13.33 2.49 30.01
C ASP A 128 -13.15 1.10 30.66
N ASP A 129 -12.04 0.90 31.39
CA ASP A 129 -11.76 -0.37 32.07
C ASP A 129 -12.83 -0.74 33.11
N SER A 130 -13.51 0.24 33.71
CA SER A 130 -14.61 0.03 34.67
C SER A 130 -16.00 -0.07 34.03
N ALA A 131 -16.12 0.07 32.70
CA ALA A 131 -17.42 -0.09 32.04
C ALA A 131 -17.98 -1.50 32.28
N PRO A 132 -19.27 -1.67 32.63
CA PRO A 132 -19.87 -2.99 32.83
C PRO A 132 -19.80 -3.79 31.52
N ASP A 133 -19.57 -5.10 31.61
CA ASP A 133 -19.51 -5.95 30.42
C ASP A 133 -20.91 -6.15 29.83
N GLU A 134 -21.14 -5.64 28.62
CA GLU A 134 -22.33 -5.90 27.83
C GLU A 134 -21.90 -6.38 26.44
N LYS A 135 -22.68 -7.27 25.82
CA LYS A 135 -22.19 -8.09 24.70
C LYS A 135 -22.68 -7.66 23.31
N ASN A 136 -23.55 -6.66 23.24
CA ASN A 136 -24.36 -6.42 22.04
C ASN A 136 -23.90 -5.26 21.15
N SER A 137 -22.93 -4.45 21.59
CA SER A 137 -22.56 -3.20 20.92
C SER A 137 -21.15 -3.24 20.35
N SER A 138 -20.98 -2.80 19.10
CA SER A 138 -19.65 -2.58 18.52
C SER A 138 -19.15 -1.17 18.84
N LEU A 139 -17.84 -1.00 19.07
CA LEU A 139 -17.28 0.28 19.49
C LEU A 139 -17.40 1.35 18.40
N ILE A 140 -17.13 0.99 17.15
CA ILE A 140 -17.52 1.75 15.96
C ILE A 140 -18.55 0.93 15.21
N SER A 141 -19.72 1.51 14.97
CA SER A 141 -20.86 0.83 14.36
C SER A 141 -21.50 1.73 13.30
N PHE A 142 -21.10 1.52 12.06
CA PHE A 142 -21.71 2.17 10.89
C PHE A 142 -22.56 1.15 10.16
N GLY A 143 -23.85 1.17 10.45
CA GLY A 143 -24.85 0.38 9.76
C GLY A 143 -26.20 0.65 10.36
N THR A 144 -27.26 0.40 9.59
CA THR A 144 -28.63 0.52 10.07
C THR A 144 -29.33 -0.85 10.08
N PRO A 145 -30.52 -0.96 10.70
CA PRO A 145 -31.41 -2.10 10.48
C PRO A 145 -31.86 -2.18 9.01
N TYR A 146 -32.07 -3.40 8.50
CA TYR A 146 -32.55 -3.64 7.14
C TYR A 146 -33.49 -4.86 7.08
N GLU A 147 -34.27 -4.93 6.00
CA GLU A 147 -35.07 -6.10 5.66
C GLU A 147 -34.31 -6.98 4.66
N GLU A 148 -34.00 -8.21 5.04
CA GLU A 148 -33.12 -9.12 4.29
C GLU A 148 -33.67 -9.51 2.91
N LEU A 149 -35.00 -9.53 2.73
CA LEU A 149 -35.67 -9.90 1.47
C LEU A 149 -35.68 -8.79 0.41
N ASN A 150 -35.53 -7.52 0.82
CA ASN A 150 -35.61 -6.35 -0.06
C ASN A 150 -34.23 -5.69 -0.25
N TYR A 151 -33.16 -6.47 -0.14
CA TYR A 151 -31.80 -5.96 0.02
C TYR A 151 -31.18 -5.32 -1.24
N ASN A 152 -31.68 -5.62 -2.46
CA ASN A 152 -30.99 -5.26 -3.71
C ASN A 152 -30.61 -3.75 -3.77
N ASP A 153 -29.31 -3.49 -3.62
CA ASP A 153 -28.59 -2.23 -3.90
C ASP A 153 -28.72 -1.02 -2.94
N TYR A 154 -29.15 -1.19 -1.70
CA TYR A 154 -29.20 -0.08 -0.74
C TYR A 154 -27.90 0.07 0.07
N GLN A 155 -26.85 0.63 -0.56
CA GLN A 155 -25.77 1.28 0.20
C GLN A 155 -26.35 2.53 0.89
N VAL A 156 -26.24 2.58 2.22
CA VAL A 156 -26.77 3.68 3.04
C VAL A 156 -25.67 4.64 3.47
N MET A 157 -24.42 4.31 3.14
CA MET A 157 -23.27 5.15 3.43
C MET A 157 -22.23 5.04 2.33
N ASP A 158 -21.55 6.13 2.01
CA ASP A 158 -20.35 6.11 1.19
C ASP A 158 -19.21 6.96 1.77
N ASN A 159 -17.99 6.62 1.36
CA ASN A 159 -16.76 7.34 1.67
C ASN A 159 -16.47 7.40 3.18
N VAL A 160 -16.03 6.27 3.73
CA VAL A 160 -15.60 6.16 5.13
C VAL A 160 -14.10 6.01 5.23
N ILE A 161 -13.46 6.84 6.05
CA ILE A 161 -12.03 6.78 6.35
C ILE A 161 -11.86 6.57 7.85
N ILE A 162 -11.14 5.51 8.23
CA ILE A 162 -10.68 5.25 9.59
C ILE A 162 -9.17 5.05 9.52
N GLN A 163 -8.40 6.05 9.95
CA GLN A 163 -6.97 6.08 9.71
C GLN A 163 -6.17 6.46 10.96
N ASN A 164 -5.04 5.76 11.17
CA ASN A 164 -4.10 6.06 12.24
C ASN A 164 -4.77 6.17 13.63
N CYS A 165 -5.74 5.30 13.92
CA CYS A 165 -6.45 5.26 15.19
C CYS A 165 -5.99 4.10 16.07
N ILE A 166 -6.12 4.26 17.39
CA ILE A 166 -6.06 3.18 18.38
C ILE A 166 -7.49 2.85 18.80
N ILE A 167 -7.99 1.69 18.42
CA ILE A 167 -9.35 1.24 18.68
C ILE A 167 -9.28 0.06 19.65
N ASP A 168 -9.65 0.29 20.90
CA ASP A 168 -9.47 -0.66 21.99
C ASP A 168 -10.82 -1.04 22.60
N GLY A 169 -11.32 -2.23 22.25
CA GLY A 169 -12.58 -2.75 22.76
C GLY A 169 -12.51 -3.18 24.23
N LYS A 170 -11.32 -3.21 24.86
CA LYS A 170 -11.14 -3.63 26.27
C LYS A 170 -11.81 -4.96 26.63
N LYS A 171 -11.97 -5.85 25.64
CA LYS A 171 -12.66 -7.15 25.73
C LYS A 171 -14.15 -7.06 26.03
N LYS A 172 -14.78 -5.92 25.71
CA LYS A 172 -16.20 -5.62 25.95
C LYS A 172 -16.94 -5.39 24.65
N GLY A 173 -18.25 -5.58 24.67
CA GLY A 173 -19.09 -5.40 23.49
C GLY A 173 -19.04 -6.59 22.53
N SER A 174 -19.25 -6.27 21.26
CA SER A 174 -19.25 -7.24 20.14
C SER A 174 -17.95 -7.10 19.34
N SER A 175 -17.97 -6.34 18.23
CA SER A 175 -16.80 -6.10 17.38
C SER A 175 -16.15 -4.75 17.69
N ALA A 176 -14.86 -4.59 17.36
CA ALA A 176 -14.24 -3.26 17.46
C ALA A 176 -14.79 -2.32 16.37
N ILE A 177 -14.86 -2.80 15.13
CA ILE A 177 -15.47 -2.09 13.99
C ILE A 177 -16.53 -2.99 13.36
N TYR A 178 -17.73 -2.45 13.16
CA TYR A 178 -18.77 -3.03 12.32
C TYR A 178 -19.18 -2.03 11.25
N LEU A 179 -19.10 -2.46 9.99
CA LEU A 179 -19.56 -1.74 8.82
C LEU A 179 -20.64 -2.56 8.10
N GLY A 180 -21.80 -1.95 7.88
CA GLY A 180 -22.98 -2.52 7.26
C GLY A 180 -23.50 -1.60 6.17
N ARG A 181 -23.56 -2.06 4.92
CA ARG A 181 -24.09 -1.31 3.76
C ARG A 181 -23.32 -0.01 3.46
N VAL A 182 -21.99 -0.14 3.42
CA VAL A 182 -21.06 0.96 3.17
C VAL A 182 -20.30 0.75 1.86
N LEU A 183 -20.26 1.80 1.03
CA LEU A 183 -19.47 1.88 -0.20
C LEU A 183 -18.21 2.73 0.04
N ASN A 184 -17.10 2.42 -0.62
CA ASN A 184 -15.85 3.21 -0.57
C ASN A 184 -15.32 3.38 0.86
N VAL A 185 -14.72 2.33 1.40
CA VAL A 185 -14.17 2.33 2.77
C VAL A 185 -12.66 2.23 2.73
N THR A 186 -11.97 3.04 3.53
CA THR A 186 -10.55 2.88 3.85
C THR A 186 -10.35 2.72 5.35
N ILE A 187 -9.81 1.59 5.78
CA ILE A 187 -9.35 1.34 7.16
C ILE A 187 -7.85 1.13 7.09
N SER A 188 -7.05 2.10 7.52
CA SER A 188 -5.59 1.99 7.38
C SER A 188 -4.76 2.48 8.57
N LYS A 189 -3.62 1.83 8.80
CA LYS A 189 -2.64 2.24 9.83
C LYS A 189 -3.20 2.27 11.25
N ASN A 190 -4.24 1.48 11.54
CA ASN A 190 -4.85 1.45 12.86
C ASN A 190 -4.24 0.35 13.73
N THR A 191 -4.26 0.58 15.05
CA THR A 191 -4.13 -0.49 16.06
C THR A 191 -5.52 -0.85 16.56
N ILE A 192 -6.02 -2.03 16.23
CA ILE A 192 -7.35 -2.52 16.60
C ILE A 192 -7.16 -3.70 17.56
N GLN A 193 -7.55 -3.54 18.82
CA GLN A 193 -7.23 -4.54 19.83
C GLN A 193 -8.37 -4.83 20.80
N ASN A 194 -8.29 -6.00 21.45
CA ASN A 194 -9.17 -6.39 22.54
C ASN A 194 -10.65 -6.26 22.15
N SER A 195 -11.06 -6.77 20.99
CA SER A 195 -12.49 -6.75 20.63
C SER A 195 -13.32 -7.47 21.70
N GLY A 196 -14.63 -7.24 21.74
CA GLY A 196 -15.52 -7.94 22.66
C GLY A 196 -15.68 -9.43 22.32
N LEU A 197 -16.93 -9.89 22.24
CA LEU A 197 -17.20 -11.27 21.87
C LEU A 197 -16.90 -11.60 20.42
N GLN A 198 -16.89 -10.63 19.52
CA GLN A 198 -16.81 -10.90 18.08
C GLN A 198 -15.48 -10.41 17.48
N ASN A 199 -15.53 -9.64 16.41
CA ASN A 199 -14.42 -9.52 15.47
C ASN A 199 -13.59 -8.24 15.70
N GLY A 200 -12.40 -8.17 15.11
CA GLY A 200 -11.71 -6.90 14.94
C GLY A 200 -12.52 -6.00 14.00
N ILE A 201 -12.69 -6.44 12.75
CA ILE A 201 -13.45 -5.74 11.72
C ILE A 201 -14.54 -6.68 11.20
N THR A 202 -15.77 -6.18 11.09
CA THR A 202 -16.89 -6.87 10.43
C THR A 202 -17.39 -6.06 9.25
N LEU A 203 -17.52 -6.71 8.10
CA LEU A 203 -18.14 -6.18 6.90
C LEU A 203 -19.41 -6.95 6.59
N GLU A 204 -20.48 -6.24 6.32
CA GLU A 204 -21.74 -6.79 5.87
C GLU A 204 -22.28 -5.88 4.77
N PHE A 205 -22.58 -6.43 3.59
CA PHE A 205 -23.12 -5.63 2.49
C PHE A 205 -22.22 -4.48 2.02
N CYS A 206 -20.91 -4.57 2.23
CA CYS A 206 -19.98 -3.51 1.87
C CYS A 206 -19.41 -3.71 0.46
N LYS A 207 -19.12 -2.61 -0.24
CA LYS A 207 -18.52 -2.63 -1.58
C LYS A 207 -17.35 -1.65 -1.66
N ASN A 208 -16.35 -1.96 -2.47
CA ASN A 208 -15.14 -1.14 -2.65
C ASN A 208 -14.46 -0.78 -1.31
N VAL A 209 -13.96 -1.81 -0.61
CA VAL A 209 -13.36 -1.67 0.73
C VAL A 209 -11.87 -1.95 0.65
N ARG A 210 -11.07 -1.10 1.29
CA ARG A 210 -9.62 -1.32 1.49
C ARG A 210 -9.27 -1.34 2.97
N ILE A 211 -8.68 -2.45 3.43
CA ILE A 211 -8.15 -2.64 4.78
C ILE A 211 -6.64 -2.86 4.64
N ASP A 212 -5.84 -1.84 4.95
CA ASP A 212 -4.41 -1.78 4.63
C ASP A 212 -3.55 -1.42 5.85
N ASP A 213 -2.47 -2.16 6.10
CA ASP A 213 -1.44 -1.80 7.07
C ASP A 213 -1.96 -1.60 8.52
N ASN A 214 -2.89 -2.46 8.98
CA ASN A 214 -3.40 -2.42 10.36
C ASN A 214 -2.74 -3.49 11.25
N ASP A 215 -2.60 -3.21 12.54
CA ASP A 215 -2.30 -4.20 13.58
C ASP A 215 -3.58 -4.56 14.33
N ILE A 216 -4.04 -5.82 14.21
CA ILE A 216 -5.33 -6.30 14.72
C ILE A 216 -5.07 -7.46 15.69
N SER A 217 -5.35 -7.29 16.99
CA SER A 217 -4.90 -8.25 18.01
C SER A 217 -5.89 -8.56 19.15
N ASP A 218 -5.76 -9.75 19.73
CA ASP A 218 -6.57 -10.26 20.86
C ASP A 218 -8.08 -10.11 20.62
N LEU A 219 -8.64 -11.00 19.80
CA LEU A 219 -9.98 -10.86 19.22
C LEU A 219 -10.92 -11.98 19.66
N GLY A 220 -12.17 -11.62 19.94
CA GLY A 220 -13.15 -12.54 20.50
C GLY A 220 -13.44 -13.74 19.59
N ARG A 221 -13.58 -13.47 18.29
CA ARG A 221 -13.94 -14.44 17.25
C ARG A 221 -13.01 -14.44 16.05
N SER A 222 -13.09 -13.42 15.18
CA SER A 222 -12.30 -13.36 13.93
C SER A 222 -11.44 -12.08 13.87
N GLY A 223 -10.43 -12.10 13.01
CA GLY A 223 -9.68 -10.89 12.62
C GLY A 223 -10.54 -9.91 11.85
N ILE A 224 -10.66 -10.21 10.56
CA ILE A 224 -11.50 -9.50 9.61
C ILE A 224 -12.55 -10.49 9.12
N GLN A 225 -13.82 -10.20 9.40
CA GLN A 225 -14.93 -11.04 8.96
C GLN A 225 -15.74 -10.34 7.88
N MET A 226 -15.92 -11.01 6.75
CA MET A 226 -16.88 -10.66 5.71
C MET A 226 -18.12 -11.52 5.92
N TYR A 227 -19.14 -10.94 6.55
CA TYR A 227 -20.33 -11.70 6.96
C TYR A 227 -21.13 -12.16 5.74
N LYS A 228 -21.59 -11.26 4.85
CA LYS A 228 -22.30 -11.63 3.62
C LYS A 228 -22.39 -10.47 2.64
N TYR A 229 -22.58 -10.78 1.36
CA TYR A 229 -22.84 -9.82 0.27
C TYR A 229 -21.78 -8.71 0.16
N ASN A 230 -20.51 -9.04 0.36
CA ASN A 230 -19.43 -8.08 0.26
C ASN A 230 -18.75 -8.15 -1.11
N GLY A 231 -18.44 -6.98 -1.68
CA GLY A 231 -17.79 -6.84 -2.97
C GLY A 231 -18.72 -7.08 -4.17
N SER A 232 -18.17 -6.87 -5.36
CA SER A 232 -18.81 -7.14 -6.66
C SER A 232 -17.73 -7.23 -7.75
N ALA A 233 -18.09 -7.69 -8.95
CA ALA A 233 -17.21 -7.72 -10.11
C ALA A 233 -16.41 -6.42 -10.39
N THR A 234 -16.90 -5.25 -9.98
CA THR A 234 -16.21 -3.95 -10.17
C THR A 234 -15.80 -3.24 -8.89
N GLU A 235 -16.25 -3.70 -7.72
CA GLU A 235 -16.06 -3.02 -6.43
C GLU A 235 -15.42 -4.00 -5.43
N PRO A 236 -14.09 -4.16 -5.44
CA PRO A 236 -13.41 -5.23 -4.72
C PRO A 236 -13.40 -5.03 -3.20
N ILE A 237 -13.13 -6.12 -2.48
CA ILE A 237 -12.69 -6.09 -1.08
C ILE A 237 -11.18 -6.38 -1.06
N ILE A 238 -10.38 -5.38 -0.71
CA ILE A 238 -8.92 -5.46 -0.66
C ILE A 238 -8.47 -5.51 0.81
N ILE A 239 -7.81 -6.59 1.20
CA ILE A 239 -7.23 -6.79 2.53
C ILE A 239 -5.74 -7.01 2.35
N GLU A 240 -4.92 -6.02 2.67
CA GLU A 240 -3.49 -6.09 2.42
C GLU A 240 -2.59 -5.59 3.56
N LYS A 241 -1.41 -6.22 3.70
CA LYS A 241 -0.35 -5.79 4.63
C LYS A 241 -0.75 -5.69 6.10
N ASN A 242 -1.85 -6.33 6.52
CA ASN A 242 -2.28 -6.32 7.91
C ASN A 242 -1.52 -7.35 8.72
N ARG A 243 -1.27 -7.04 10.00
CA ARG A 243 -0.84 -8.00 11.02
C ARG A 243 -2.04 -8.38 11.87
N ILE A 244 -2.46 -9.64 11.85
CA ILE A 244 -3.62 -10.14 12.58
C ILE A 244 -3.15 -11.20 13.58
N THR A 245 -3.37 -10.98 14.86
CA THR A 245 -2.86 -11.86 15.92
C THR A 245 -3.94 -12.30 16.92
N ASN A 246 -3.94 -13.57 17.29
CA ASN A 246 -4.78 -14.12 18.36
C ASN A 246 -6.28 -13.83 18.20
N TRP A 247 -6.92 -14.41 17.17
CA TRP A 247 -8.38 -14.51 17.07
C TRP A 247 -8.91 -15.71 17.86
N MET A 248 -10.23 -15.91 17.92
CA MET A 248 -10.89 -16.97 18.71
C MET A 248 -10.45 -16.99 20.19
N GLN A 249 -10.54 -15.86 20.87
CA GLN A 249 -10.14 -15.72 22.29
C GLN A 249 -11.31 -15.81 23.28
N ARG A 250 -12.56 -15.59 22.84
CA ARG A 250 -13.73 -15.47 23.75
C ARG A 250 -15.03 -16.10 23.24
N TYR A 251 -15.32 -15.99 21.94
CA TYR A 251 -16.63 -16.38 21.39
C TYR A 251 -16.92 -17.87 21.52
N GLY A 252 -15.90 -18.72 21.36
CA GLY A 252 -16.07 -20.16 21.35
C GLY A 252 -16.65 -20.69 22.66
N TYR A 253 -16.19 -20.16 23.80
CA TYR A 253 -16.73 -20.50 25.11
C TYR A 253 -18.19 -20.07 25.25
N GLU A 254 -18.53 -18.83 24.84
CA GLU A 254 -19.90 -18.31 24.94
C GLU A 254 -20.87 -19.10 24.04
N HIS A 255 -20.43 -19.46 22.83
CA HIS A 255 -21.19 -20.30 21.91
C HIS A 255 -21.44 -21.69 22.51
N PHE A 256 -20.40 -22.34 23.04
CA PHE A 256 -20.50 -23.63 23.72
C PHE A 256 -21.54 -23.56 24.85
N LYS A 257 -21.33 -22.63 25.80
CA LYS A 257 -22.18 -22.43 26.97
C LYS A 257 -23.64 -22.25 26.59
N THR A 258 -23.90 -21.31 25.67
CA THR A 258 -25.27 -21.00 25.20
C THR A 258 -25.96 -22.21 24.59
N LYS A 259 -25.26 -23.00 23.76
CA LYS A 259 -25.84 -24.18 23.11
C LYS A 259 -26.05 -25.31 24.11
N TYR A 260 -25.04 -25.60 24.94
CA TYR A 260 -25.07 -26.67 25.92
C TYR A 260 -26.16 -26.46 26.98
N GLU A 261 -26.22 -25.27 27.58
CA GLU A 261 -27.25 -24.94 28.59
C GLU A 261 -28.66 -24.92 28.01
N ALA A 262 -28.79 -24.67 26.71
CA ALA A 262 -30.07 -24.79 26.00
C ALA A 262 -30.40 -26.23 25.56
N GLY A 263 -29.58 -27.23 25.90
CA GLY A 263 -29.75 -28.62 25.48
C GLY A 263 -29.61 -28.84 23.97
N LYS A 264 -28.92 -27.93 23.27
CA LYS A 264 -28.72 -27.99 21.80
C LYS A 264 -27.37 -28.63 21.48
N VAL A 265 -27.30 -29.25 20.31
CA VAL A 265 -26.03 -29.74 19.75
C VAL A 265 -25.04 -28.59 19.64
N VAL A 266 -23.83 -28.82 20.16
CA VAL A 266 -22.73 -27.87 20.10
C VAL A 266 -22.01 -28.03 18.77
N ASP A 267 -21.98 -26.96 17.99
CA ASP A 267 -21.29 -26.92 16.71
C ASP A 267 -19.78 -26.71 16.89
N VAL A 268 -18.98 -27.27 15.97
CA VAL A 268 -17.55 -26.97 15.86
C VAL A 268 -17.35 -25.52 15.42
N MET A 269 -16.56 -24.78 16.18
CA MET A 269 -16.21 -23.38 15.91
C MET A 269 -14.77 -23.30 15.41
N ASN A 270 -14.60 -22.73 14.22
CA ASN A 270 -13.33 -22.69 13.50
C ASN A 270 -13.19 -21.42 12.67
N ASP A 271 -13.57 -20.27 13.25
CA ASP A 271 -13.43 -18.98 12.58
C ASP A 271 -11.95 -18.57 12.42
N ALA A 272 -11.70 -17.56 11.59
CA ALA A 272 -10.38 -17.33 11.02
C ALA A 272 -9.81 -15.93 11.28
N GLY A 273 -8.50 -15.78 11.02
CA GLY A 273 -7.87 -14.46 11.00
C GLY A 273 -8.47 -13.59 9.88
N ILE A 274 -8.68 -14.17 8.70
CA ILE A 274 -9.49 -13.59 7.63
C ILE A 274 -10.61 -14.57 7.30
N ASP A 275 -11.86 -14.17 7.53
CA ASP A 275 -13.04 -15.04 7.48
C ASP A 275 -14.13 -14.50 6.55
N SER A 276 -14.20 -15.02 5.33
CA SER A 276 -15.43 -14.95 4.54
C SER A 276 -16.40 -15.98 5.09
N TYR A 277 -17.45 -15.49 5.76
CA TYR A 277 -18.31 -16.34 6.57
C TYR A 277 -19.61 -16.75 5.89
N GLY A 278 -20.32 -15.87 5.19
CA GLY A 278 -21.67 -16.11 4.63
C GLY A 278 -21.71 -15.98 3.11
N PRO A 279 -22.91 -16.01 2.50
CA PRO A 279 -23.05 -16.05 1.03
C PRO A 279 -22.77 -14.70 0.37
N GLN A 280 -22.61 -14.75 -0.96
CA GLN A 280 -22.52 -13.60 -1.88
C GLN A 280 -21.32 -12.67 -1.63
N ASN A 281 -20.23 -13.19 -1.07
CA ASN A 281 -18.98 -12.45 -1.08
C ASN A 281 -18.31 -12.63 -2.46
N GLU A 282 -17.79 -11.58 -3.08
CA GLU A 282 -17.24 -11.61 -4.44
C GLU A 282 -16.06 -10.63 -4.59
N ASN A 283 -15.08 -10.97 -5.43
CA ASN A 283 -13.95 -10.10 -5.79
C ASN A 283 -13.09 -9.70 -4.59
N LEU A 284 -12.51 -10.70 -3.93
CA LEU A 284 -11.65 -10.53 -2.75
C LEU A 284 -10.18 -10.58 -3.16
N ILE A 285 -9.42 -9.58 -2.75
CA ILE A 285 -7.96 -9.51 -2.92
C ILE A 285 -7.33 -9.52 -1.53
N ILE A 286 -6.71 -10.64 -1.15
CA ILE A 286 -6.08 -10.84 0.16
C ILE A 286 -4.57 -10.94 -0.06
N LYS A 287 -3.81 -9.88 0.25
CA LYS A 287 -2.41 -9.75 -0.18
C LYS A 287 -1.43 -9.36 0.91
N GLY A 288 -0.35 -10.13 1.10
CA GLY A 288 0.77 -9.69 1.93
C GLY A 288 0.44 -9.52 3.41
N ASN A 289 -0.60 -10.19 3.92
CA ASN A 289 -0.98 -10.13 5.34
C ASN A 289 -0.15 -11.12 6.17
N ILE A 290 0.01 -10.85 7.46
CA ILE A 290 0.65 -11.74 8.44
C ILE A 290 -0.40 -12.14 9.48
N LEU A 291 -0.72 -13.43 9.56
CA LEU A 291 -1.76 -13.98 10.44
C LEU A 291 -1.12 -14.95 11.44
N THR A 292 -1.19 -14.67 12.74
CA THR A 292 -0.63 -15.56 13.77
C THR A 292 -1.62 -15.88 14.89
N ALA A 293 -1.69 -17.14 15.31
CA ALA A 293 -2.54 -17.51 16.44
C ALA A 293 -2.02 -18.71 17.23
N GLY A 294 -2.33 -18.69 18.53
CA GLY A 294 -2.03 -19.78 19.45
C GLY A 294 -0.57 -19.80 19.92
N ARG A 295 -0.22 -20.85 20.67
CA ARG A 295 1.12 -21.04 21.24
C ARG A 295 1.49 -22.51 21.15
N VAL A 296 2.79 -22.79 21.00
CA VAL A 296 3.31 -24.15 20.94
C VAL A 296 2.87 -24.91 22.20
N ASN A 297 2.40 -26.15 22.00
CA ASN A 297 1.92 -27.03 23.08
C ASN A 297 0.75 -26.49 23.92
N SER A 298 0.04 -25.44 23.51
CA SER A 298 -1.14 -24.94 24.22
C SER A 298 -2.45 -25.36 23.54
N TYR A 299 -3.54 -25.34 24.31
CA TYR A 299 -4.90 -25.39 23.79
C TYR A 299 -5.40 -23.97 23.45
N ASN A 300 -6.46 -23.88 22.65
CA ASN A 300 -7.23 -22.66 22.47
C ASN A 300 -7.79 -22.22 23.85
N PRO A 301 -7.71 -20.92 24.19
CA PRO A 301 -8.15 -20.44 25.50
C PRO A 301 -9.63 -20.71 25.81
N ASN A 302 -10.49 -20.79 24.79
CA ASN A 302 -11.89 -21.18 24.98
C ASN A 302 -12.02 -22.63 25.41
N ASN A 303 -11.26 -23.55 24.82
CA ASN A 303 -11.27 -24.97 25.22
C ASN A 303 -10.81 -25.11 26.66
N THR A 304 -9.74 -24.41 27.05
CA THR A 304 -9.25 -24.40 28.43
C THR A 304 -10.33 -23.89 29.40
N LYS A 305 -11.06 -22.83 29.02
CA LYS A 305 -12.13 -22.28 29.86
C LYS A 305 -13.34 -23.21 29.96
N ILE A 306 -13.79 -23.80 28.84
CA ILE A 306 -14.89 -24.77 28.82
C ILE A 306 -14.53 -25.97 29.72
N LEU A 307 -13.32 -26.52 29.55
CA LEU A 307 -12.86 -27.65 30.33
C LEU A 307 -12.81 -27.33 31.84
N ALA A 308 -12.36 -26.14 32.21
CA ALA A 308 -12.32 -25.72 33.61
C ALA A 308 -13.72 -25.57 34.24
N GLU A 309 -14.73 -25.18 33.47
CA GLU A 309 -16.10 -24.94 33.98
C GLU A 309 -16.99 -26.19 33.94
N TYR A 310 -16.88 -27.00 32.89
CA TYR A 310 -17.77 -28.15 32.64
C TYR A 310 -17.09 -29.51 32.85
N GLY A 311 -15.76 -29.57 32.91
CA GLY A 311 -15.01 -30.83 33.08
C GLY A 311 -14.99 -31.73 31.84
N GLU A 312 -14.15 -32.77 31.88
CA GLU A 312 -13.92 -33.70 30.76
C GLU A 312 -15.12 -34.61 30.46
N GLU A 313 -15.97 -34.88 31.45
CA GLU A 313 -17.15 -35.74 31.26
C GLU A 313 -18.18 -35.10 30.32
N ILE A 314 -18.32 -33.77 30.41
CA ILE A 314 -19.19 -32.96 29.54
C ILE A 314 -18.44 -32.58 28.25
N TYR A 315 -17.18 -32.17 28.38
CA TYR A 315 -16.37 -31.68 27.27
C TYR A 315 -15.30 -32.68 26.81
N LYS A 316 -15.76 -33.80 26.26
CA LYS A 316 -14.91 -34.95 25.87
C LYS A 316 -13.99 -34.66 24.69
N GLU A 317 -14.44 -33.81 23.76
CA GLU A 317 -13.70 -33.46 22.55
C GLU A 317 -13.66 -31.95 22.40
N HIS A 318 -12.49 -31.44 22.02
CA HIS A 318 -12.36 -30.03 21.71
C HIS A 318 -13.13 -29.69 20.43
N VAL A 319 -13.93 -28.63 20.49
CA VAL A 319 -14.76 -28.15 19.38
C VAL A 319 -14.43 -26.71 18.97
N ILE A 320 -13.51 -26.03 19.65
CA ILE A 320 -13.08 -24.67 19.31
C ILE A 320 -11.66 -24.70 18.73
N PHE A 321 -11.46 -24.09 17.56
CA PHE A 321 -10.21 -24.18 16.83
C PHE A 321 -9.79 -22.87 16.17
N PHE A 322 -8.51 -22.81 15.79
CA PHE A 322 -7.97 -21.77 14.91
C PHE A 322 -8.02 -22.20 13.44
N THR A 323 -8.51 -21.31 12.57
CA THR A 323 -8.34 -21.37 11.12
C THR A 323 -7.51 -20.18 10.64
N GLY A 324 -6.61 -20.38 9.68
CA GLY A 324 -5.80 -19.28 9.10
C GLY A 324 -6.64 -18.35 8.23
N ILE A 325 -6.95 -18.83 7.02
CA ILE A 325 -7.81 -18.14 6.04
C ILE A 325 -9.03 -18.99 5.77
N ARG A 326 -10.21 -18.38 5.80
CA ARG A 326 -11.49 -19.03 5.52
C ARG A 326 -12.22 -18.31 4.40
N LEU A 327 -12.51 -19.05 3.33
CA LEU A 327 -13.11 -18.60 2.09
C LEU A 327 -14.45 -19.31 1.89
N CYS A 328 -15.41 -18.97 2.75
CA CYS A 328 -16.75 -19.56 2.65
C CYS A 328 -17.71 -18.63 1.90
N GLY A 329 -18.57 -19.19 1.04
CA GLY A 329 -19.62 -18.45 0.35
C GLY A 329 -19.12 -17.37 -0.61
N VAL A 330 -17.97 -17.59 -1.23
CA VAL A 330 -17.21 -16.55 -1.94
C VAL A 330 -16.89 -16.87 -3.40
N LYS A 331 -16.87 -15.86 -4.27
CA LYS A 331 -16.41 -15.98 -5.66
C LYS A 331 -15.29 -15.00 -5.97
N ASP A 332 -14.48 -15.32 -6.98
CA ASP A 332 -13.43 -14.43 -7.51
C ASP A 332 -12.45 -13.96 -6.43
N VAL A 333 -11.60 -14.88 -5.96
CA VAL A 333 -10.65 -14.60 -4.87
C VAL A 333 -9.21 -14.75 -5.35
N ILE A 334 -8.37 -13.78 -5.00
CA ILE A 334 -6.92 -13.90 -5.07
C ILE A 334 -6.35 -13.72 -3.66
N ALA A 335 -5.83 -14.80 -3.08
CA ALA A 335 -5.06 -14.78 -1.84
C ALA A 335 -3.58 -14.98 -2.18
N THR A 336 -2.75 -13.94 -2.08
CA THR A 336 -1.35 -14.00 -2.52
C THR A 336 -0.33 -13.37 -1.58
N GLY A 337 0.84 -14.01 -1.43
CA GLY A 337 1.95 -13.48 -0.65
C GLY A 337 1.67 -13.34 0.85
N ASN A 338 0.65 -14.01 1.39
CA ASN A 338 0.32 -13.95 2.82
C ASN A 338 1.19 -14.92 3.62
N GLU A 339 1.44 -14.58 4.88
CA GLU A 339 2.06 -15.45 5.88
C GLU A 339 1.01 -15.84 6.93
N VAL A 340 0.86 -17.13 7.18
CA VAL A 340 -0.03 -17.68 8.20
C VAL A 340 0.81 -18.57 9.11
N ASP A 341 0.84 -18.32 10.42
CA ASP A 341 1.57 -19.13 11.40
C ASP A 341 0.65 -19.49 12.60
N LEU A 342 0.19 -20.74 12.62
CA LEU A 342 -0.72 -21.26 13.64
C LEU A 342 0.02 -22.23 14.57
N LYS A 343 -0.19 -22.08 15.88
CA LYS A 343 0.49 -22.87 16.89
C LYS A 343 -0.48 -23.49 17.89
N GLY A 344 -0.19 -24.70 18.33
CA GLY A 344 -0.90 -25.37 19.42
C GLY A 344 -1.66 -26.62 19.01
N ARG A 345 -2.53 -27.09 19.91
CA ARG A 345 -3.20 -28.39 19.80
C ARG A 345 -4.58 -28.34 19.15
N ASP A 346 -5.10 -27.12 18.95
CA ASP A 346 -6.46 -26.89 18.45
C ASP A 346 -6.40 -26.09 17.14
N ILE A 347 -5.63 -26.59 16.16
CA ILE A 347 -5.61 -26.03 14.80
C ILE A 347 -6.60 -26.81 13.95
N PHE A 348 -7.57 -26.12 13.35
CA PHE A 348 -8.49 -26.76 12.41
C PHE A 348 -7.84 -26.89 11.05
N THR A 349 -7.44 -25.76 10.44
CA THR A 349 -6.90 -25.73 9.08
C THR A 349 -6.16 -24.43 8.77
N LEU A 350 -5.22 -24.50 7.82
CA LEU A 350 -4.54 -23.32 7.29
C LEU A 350 -5.44 -22.59 6.30
N VAL A 351 -6.16 -23.34 5.46
CA VAL A 351 -7.11 -22.82 4.46
C VAL A 351 -8.40 -23.64 4.48
N TYR A 352 -9.52 -22.97 4.74
CA TYR A 352 -10.86 -23.56 4.68
C TYR A 352 -11.69 -22.96 3.55
N ILE A 353 -12.23 -23.78 2.67
CA ILE A 353 -13.13 -23.36 1.59
C ILE A 353 -14.46 -24.06 1.79
N ASN A 354 -15.57 -23.32 1.84
CA ASN A 354 -16.91 -23.92 2.03
C ASN A 354 -18.03 -23.18 1.30
N SER A 355 -19.08 -23.85 0.86
CA SER A 355 -20.32 -23.14 0.52
C SER A 355 -21.01 -22.56 1.75
N ARG A 356 -21.84 -21.56 1.51
CA ARG A 356 -22.66 -20.92 2.53
C ARG A 356 -24.04 -20.64 2.03
N GLU A 357 -24.99 -20.80 2.93
CA GLU A 357 -26.38 -20.48 2.70
C GLU A 357 -26.92 -19.58 3.81
N LYS A 358 -27.81 -18.67 3.43
CA LYS A 358 -28.60 -17.85 4.33
C LYS A 358 -29.92 -17.54 3.64
N ALA A 359 -31.04 -17.87 4.29
CA ALA A 359 -32.38 -17.81 3.70
C ALA A 359 -32.41 -18.55 2.35
N ALA A 360 -32.96 -17.95 1.30
CA ALA A 360 -33.04 -18.55 -0.04
C ALA A 360 -31.73 -18.46 -0.86
N THR A 361 -30.66 -17.87 -0.30
CA THR A 361 -29.41 -17.64 -1.04
C THR A 361 -28.34 -18.61 -0.62
N ARG A 362 -27.77 -19.33 -1.59
CA ARG A 362 -26.58 -20.17 -1.42
C ARG A 362 -25.49 -19.71 -2.39
N THR A 363 -24.27 -19.58 -1.89
CA THR A 363 -23.10 -19.30 -2.71
C THR A 363 -22.10 -20.42 -2.51
N LYS A 364 -21.76 -21.07 -3.62
CA LYS A 364 -20.69 -22.05 -3.66
C LYS A 364 -19.37 -21.38 -4.07
N PRO A 365 -18.23 -21.78 -3.50
CA PRO A 365 -16.94 -21.19 -3.84
C PRO A 365 -16.53 -21.47 -5.29
N SER A 366 -16.06 -20.43 -5.99
CA SER A 366 -15.60 -20.53 -7.39
C SER A 366 -14.56 -19.47 -7.72
N ASN A 367 -13.71 -19.76 -8.71
CA ASN A 367 -12.62 -18.88 -9.17
C ASN A 367 -11.73 -18.37 -8.01
N ILE A 368 -11.14 -19.32 -7.27
CA ILE A 368 -10.27 -19.03 -6.13
C ILE A 368 -8.82 -19.36 -6.51
N ILE A 369 -7.94 -18.38 -6.34
CA ILE A 369 -6.50 -18.52 -6.52
C ILE A 369 -5.81 -18.25 -5.18
N VAL A 370 -5.04 -19.22 -4.71
CA VAL A 370 -4.16 -19.13 -3.54
C VAL A 370 -2.73 -19.27 -4.05
N ASP A 371 -1.99 -18.16 -4.12
CA ASP A 371 -0.72 -18.07 -4.84
C ASP A 371 0.43 -17.51 -4.00
N GLN A 372 1.59 -18.18 -3.98
CA GLN A 372 2.81 -17.68 -3.31
C GLN A 372 2.63 -17.32 -1.82
N ASN A 373 1.79 -18.04 -1.08
CA ASN A 373 1.63 -17.84 0.35
C ASN A 373 2.56 -18.76 1.15
N SER A 374 2.90 -18.35 2.37
CA SER A 374 3.60 -19.16 3.37
C SER A 374 2.63 -19.55 4.48
N PHE A 375 2.43 -20.85 4.68
CA PHE A 375 1.54 -21.40 5.69
C PHE A 375 2.32 -22.30 6.64
N LYS A 376 2.37 -21.94 7.92
CA LYS A 376 3.00 -22.71 8.99
C LYS A 376 1.95 -23.18 10.00
N ALA A 377 2.03 -24.45 10.38
CA ALA A 377 1.32 -25.02 11.50
C ALA A 377 2.32 -25.76 12.41
N GLU A 378 2.37 -25.40 13.69
CA GLU A 378 3.19 -26.07 14.71
C GLU A 378 2.28 -26.66 15.80
N GLY A 379 2.06 -27.97 15.77
CA GLY A 379 1.24 -28.71 16.72
C GLY A 379 0.23 -29.69 16.08
N ASN A 380 -0.96 -29.80 16.64
CA ASN A 380 -1.99 -30.70 16.11
C ASN A 380 -2.90 -29.93 15.15
N ILE A 381 -2.91 -30.36 13.90
CA ILE A 381 -3.78 -29.81 12.86
C ILE A 381 -4.76 -30.86 12.38
N ARG A 382 -6.05 -30.48 12.25
CA ARG A 382 -7.05 -31.42 11.76
C ARG A 382 -6.95 -31.68 10.26
N TYR A 383 -7.03 -30.60 9.49
CA TYR A 383 -6.98 -30.64 8.04
C TYR A 383 -6.04 -29.55 7.55
N PRO A 384 -4.86 -29.84 6.97
CA PRO A 384 -3.98 -28.79 6.45
C PRO A 384 -4.71 -27.85 5.49
N VAL A 385 -5.38 -28.43 4.48
CA VAL A 385 -6.33 -27.73 3.62
C VAL A 385 -7.63 -28.52 3.55
N ARG A 386 -8.76 -27.84 3.73
CA ARG A 386 -10.09 -28.45 3.62
C ARG A 386 -11.01 -27.69 2.69
N ILE A 387 -11.58 -28.43 1.73
CA ILE A 387 -12.51 -27.95 0.71
C ILE A 387 -13.83 -28.69 0.89
N PHE A 388 -14.91 -27.93 1.08
CA PHE A 388 -16.25 -28.44 1.27
C PHE A 388 -17.20 -27.75 0.27
N ASP A 389 -17.76 -28.47 -0.69
CA ASP A 389 -18.79 -27.98 -1.63
C ASP A 389 -18.36 -26.76 -2.49
N GLY A 390 -17.36 -26.98 -3.36
CA GLY A 390 -16.98 -26.03 -4.43
C GLY A 390 -17.92 -26.14 -5.64
N GLU A 391 -18.19 -25.03 -6.35
CA GLU A 391 -19.29 -25.00 -7.32
C GLU A 391 -19.13 -25.93 -8.53
N THR A 392 -20.30 -26.41 -8.94
CA THR A 392 -20.68 -27.24 -10.08
C THR A 392 -21.67 -26.50 -11.01
N ALA A 393 -21.47 -25.22 -11.35
CA ALA A 393 -22.36 -24.54 -12.31
C ALA A 393 -22.18 -25.17 -13.69
N GLU A 394 -23.27 -25.55 -14.36
CA GLU A 394 -23.25 -26.30 -15.63
C GLU A 394 -22.57 -25.55 -16.78
N ASN A 395 -22.44 -24.22 -16.68
CA ASN A 395 -22.17 -23.35 -17.82
C ASN A 395 -20.85 -22.57 -17.78
N GLN A 396 -20.01 -22.74 -16.74
CA GLN A 396 -18.72 -22.03 -16.65
C GLN A 396 -17.58 -23.02 -16.37
N LYS A 397 -16.80 -23.33 -17.41
CA LYS A 397 -15.73 -24.34 -17.39
C LYS A 397 -14.40 -23.80 -16.84
N GLU A 398 -14.33 -22.53 -16.43
CA GLU A 398 -13.09 -21.84 -16.03
C GLU A 398 -12.97 -21.57 -14.52
N ASP A 399 -14.04 -21.71 -13.74
CA ASP A 399 -14.05 -21.32 -12.32
C ASP A 399 -13.75 -22.51 -11.40
N GLY A 400 -12.50 -22.65 -10.97
CA GLY A 400 -12.02 -23.70 -10.06
C GLY A 400 -11.38 -23.18 -8.78
N ILE A 401 -10.79 -24.10 -8.00
CA ILE A 401 -9.91 -23.76 -6.87
C ILE A 401 -8.48 -24.08 -7.28
N THR A 402 -7.58 -23.10 -7.15
CA THR A 402 -6.21 -23.19 -7.62
C THR A 402 -5.23 -22.79 -6.51
N PHE A 403 -4.25 -23.65 -6.25
CA PHE A 403 -3.13 -23.40 -5.34
C PHE A 403 -1.83 -23.41 -6.15
N ILE A 404 -1.12 -22.27 -6.20
CA ILE A 404 0.11 -22.09 -6.98
C ILE A 404 1.27 -21.68 -6.07
N ASN A 405 2.40 -22.37 -6.17
CA ASN A 405 3.67 -21.97 -5.55
C ASN A 405 3.60 -21.61 -4.06
N ASN A 406 2.69 -22.23 -3.30
CA ASN A 406 2.61 -22.00 -1.86
C ASN A 406 3.63 -22.85 -1.12
N ASP A 407 4.17 -22.31 -0.03
CA ASP A 407 4.99 -23.05 0.93
C ASP A 407 4.15 -23.41 2.14
N PHE A 408 4.08 -24.70 2.46
CA PHE A 408 3.42 -25.22 3.64
C PHE A 408 4.45 -25.88 4.55
N THR A 409 4.47 -25.50 5.82
CA THR A 409 5.29 -26.15 6.85
C THR A 409 4.39 -26.67 7.96
N VAL A 410 4.34 -27.98 8.16
CA VAL A 410 3.52 -28.64 9.20
C VAL A 410 4.43 -29.43 10.15
N GLU A 411 4.71 -28.83 11.30
CA GLU A 411 5.52 -29.39 12.37
C GLU A 411 4.58 -29.96 13.45
N GLY A 412 4.30 -31.27 13.44
CA GLY A 412 3.45 -31.89 14.46
C GLY A 412 2.64 -33.09 13.98
N LYS A 413 1.35 -33.15 14.31
CA LYS A 413 0.47 -34.30 14.00
C LYS A 413 -0.74 -33.89 13.19
N LEU A 414 -1.11 -34.72 12.22
CA LEU A 414 -2.43 -34.69 11.58
C LEU A 414 -3.43 -35.47 12.45
N VAL A 415 -4.48 -34.82 12.93
CA VAL A 415 -5.49 -35.40 13.84
C VAL A 415 -6.84 -35.41 13.14
N ASP A 416 -7.67 -36.44 13.26
CA ASP A 416 -9.04 -36.48 12.69
C ASP A 416 -9.16 -36.25 11.15
N ASN A 417 -8.06 -36.34 10.41
CA ASN A 417 -8.07 -36.27 8.95
C ASN A 417 -8.63 -37.55 8.29
N GLY A 418 -8.74 -38.65 9.06
CA GLY A 418 -9.21 -39.97 8.63
C GLY A 418 -8.24 -40.73 7.72
N TYR A 419 -7.62 -40.02 6.77
CA TYR A 419 -6.76 -40.59 5.73
C TYR A 419 -5.36 -39.98 5.70
N PHE A 420 -4.98 -39.15 6.68
CA PHE A 420 -3.68 -38.48 6.73
C PHE A 420 -3.35 -37.73 5.42
N ALA A 421 -4.33 -37.01 4.88
CA ALA A 421 -4.21 -36.32 3.61
C ALA A 421 -3.95 -34.82 3.76
N PHE A 422 -3.18 -34.23 2.83
CA PHE A 422 -2.91 -32.79 2.88
C PHE A 422 -4.09 -31.95 2.41
N PHE A 423 -4.55 -32.20 1.18
CA PHE A 423 -5.75 -31.59 0.62
C PHE A 423 -6.94 -32.53 0.79
N THR A 424 -7.97 -32.06 1.49
CA THR A 424 -9.21 -32.84 1.71
C THR A 424 -10.38 -32.23 0.96
N VAL A 425 -11.02 -33.03 0.11
CA VAL A 425 -12.24 -32.67 -0.64
C VAL A 425 -13.41 -33.41 -0.03
N SER A 426 -14.25 -32.69 0.70
CA SER A 426 -15.34 -33.26 1.52
C SER A 426 -16.72 -33.17 0.88
N SER A 427 -16.86 -32.47 -0.25
CA SER A 427 -18.09 -32.42 -1.04
C SER A 427 -17.76 -32.13 -2.52
N ALA A 428 -18.75 -32.30 -3.41
CA ALA A 428 -18.57 -32.22 -4.85
C ALA A 428 -17.79 -30.96 -5.23
N THR A 429 -16.76 -31.13 -6.06
CA THR A 429 -15.87 -30.06 -6.50
C THR A 429 -15.53 -30.30 -7.97
N LYS A 430 -15.69 -29.29 -8.84
CA LYS A 430 -15.38 -29.47 -10.26
C LYS A 430 -13.88 -29.54 -10.54
N LYS A 431 -13.13 -28.52 -10.13
CA LYS A 431 -11.71 -28.39 -10.47
C LYS A 431 -10.87 -28.03 -9.26
N LEU A 432 -9.80 -28.79 -9.07
CA LEU A 432 -8.73 -28.48 -8.13
C LEU A 432 -7.40 -28.49 -8.87
N HIS A 433 -6.73 -27.34 -8.93
CA HIS A 433 -5.39 -27.21 -9.50
C HIS A 433 -4.38 -27.00 -8.39
N LEU A 434 -3.36 -27.84 -8.33
CA LEU A 434 -2.27 -27.81 -7.36
C LEU A 434 -0.98 -27.75 -8.16
N ILE A 435 -0.33 -26.60 -8.19
CA ILE A 435 0.81 -26.32 -9.07
C ILE A 435 1.98 -25.80 -8.25
N GLY A 436 3.11 -26.49 -8.25
CA GLY A 436 4.35 -25.98 -7.66
C GLY A 436 4.35 -25.83 -6.13
N ASN A 437 3.37 -26.40 -5.42
CA ASN A 437 3.28 -26.24 -3.97
C ASN A 437 4.34 -27.09 -3.26
N LYS A 438 5.02 -26.48 -2.29
CA LYS A 438 6.03 -27.13 -1.45
C LYS A 438 5.44 -27.40 -0.09
N ILE A 439 5.60 -28.62 0.39
CA ILE A 439 5.09 -29.05 1.68
C ILE A 439 6.26 -29.63 2.47
N ASN A 440 6.58 -29.06 3.62
CA ASN A 440 7.54 -29.56 4.56
C ASN A 440 6.77 -30.08 5.77
N MET A 441 6.87 -31.37 6.06
CA MET A 441 6.12 -31.98 7.16
C MET A 441 6.87 -33.13 7.82
N THR A 442 6.76 -33.19 9.14
CA THR A 442 7.27 -34.31 9.95
C THR A 442 6.16 -35.29 10.34
N ALA A 443 4.90 -34.89 10.17
CA ALA A 443 3.73 -35.70 10.44
C ALA A 443 3.59 -36.87 9.45
N ARG A 444 2.96 -37.98 9.88
CA ARG A 444 2.49 -39.02 8.95
C ARG A 444 1.55 -38.39 7.93
N HIS A 445 1.80 -38.69 6.66
CA HIS A 445 1.01 -38.24 5.54
C HIS A 445 0.98 -39.33 4.46
N ASP A 446 -0.22 -39.82 4.15
CA ASP A 446 -0.40 -40.94 3.23
C ASP A 446 -0.82 -40.45 1.83
N TYR A 447 -1.62 -39.38 1.74
CA TYR A 447 -2.22 -38.92 0.47
C TYR A 447 -2.12 -37.42 0.26
N PHE A 448 -1.60 -37.00 -0.88
CA PHE A 448 -1.60 -35.59 -1.27
C PHE A 448 -3.02 -35.02 -1.34
N VAL A 449 -3.92 -35.75 -2.01
CA VAL A 449 -5.33 -35.39 -2.13
C VAL A 449 -6.20 -36.56 -1.69
N SER A 450 -7.19 -36.28 -0.86
CA SER A 450 -8.20 -37.23 -0.44
C SER A 450 -9.59 -36.69 -0.72
N VAL A 451 -10.36 -37.40 -1.55
CA VAL A 451 -11.79 -37.18 -1.73
C VAL A 451 -12.55 -38.05 -0.72
N SER A 452 -13.52 -37.46 -0.03
CA SER A 452 -14.35 -38.15 0.96
C SER A 452 -15.13 -39.31 0.34
N ASP A 453 -15.33 -40.38 1.11
CA ASP A 453 -16.18 -41.51 0.72
C ASP A 453 -17.66 -41.28 1.08
N ASN A 454 -17.98 -40.12 1.67
CA ASN A 454 -19.34 -39.77 2.09
C ASN A 454 -20.28 -39.67 0.88
N GLU A 455 -21.56 -39.87 1.15
CA GLU A 455 -22.66 -39.66 0.22
C GLU A 455 -23.51 -38.47 0.70
N TYR A 456 -23.85 -37.58 -0.23
CA TYR A 456 -24.77 -36.45 -0.01
C TYR A 456 -25.87 -36.54 -1.05
N ASP A 457 -27.13 -36.51 -0.63
CA ASP A 457 -28.31 -36.66 -1.50
C ASP A 457 -28.26 -37.91 -2.41
N GLY A 458 -27.62 -38.99 -1.94
CA GLY A 458 -27.45 -40.25 -2.68
C GLY A 458 -26.29 -40.25 -3.69
N GLU A 459 -25.54 -39.16 -3.81
CA GLU A 459 -24.35 -39.08 -4.66
C GLU A 459 -23.07 -39.11 -3.82
N LYS A 460 -22.12 -39.97 -4.22
CA LYS A 460 -20.77 -39.95 -3.64
C LYS A 460 -20.07 -38.65 -3.97
N VAL A 461 -19.38 -38.09 -2.98
CA VAL A 461 -18.51 -36.93 -3.19
C VAL A 461 -17.57 -37.19 -4.37
N LYS A 462 -17.48 -36.24 -5.30
CA LYS A 462 -16.66 -36.35 -6.50
C LYS A 462 -15.81 -35.11 -6.70
N LEU A 463 -14.52 -35.32 -6.97
CA LEU A 463 -13.66 -34.32 -7.59
C LEU A 463 -13.65 -34.58 -9.10
N HIS A 464 -14.21 -33.71 -9.93
CA HIS A 464 -14.32 -34.00 -11.37
C HIS A 464 -12.96 -33.95 -12.07
N GLU A 465 -12.11 -33.00 -11.72
CA GLU A 465 -10.80 -32.78 -12.31
C GLU A 465 -9.79 -32.36 -11.24
N LEU A 466 -8.68 -33.09 -11.18
CA LEU A 466 -7.51 -32.77 -10.39
C LEU A 466 -6.33 -32.53 -11.34
N VAL A 467 -5.76 -31.33 -11.31
CA VAL A 467 -4.45 -31.04 -11.90
C VAL A 467 -3.45 -30.92 -10.76
N ALA A 468 -2.42 -31.75 -10.72
CA ALA A 468 -1.46 -31.80 -9.63
C ALA A 468 -0.03 -31.91 -10.17
N THR A 469 0.64 -30.79 -10.38
CA THR A 469 1.94 -30.73 -11.05
C THR A 469 3.00 -29.98 -10.24
N LEU A 470 4.25 -30.45 -10.29
CA LEU A 470 5.40 -29.85 -9.59
C LEU A 470 5.22 -29.67 -8.07
N ASN A 471 4.31 -30.40 -7.45
CA ASN A 471 4.16 -30.37 -5.99
C ASN A 471 5.18 -31.32 -5.35
N SER A 472 5.71 -30.92 -4.19
CA SER A 472 6.67 -31.73 -3.44
C SER A 472 6.31 -31.81 -1.96
N VAL A 473 6.56 -32.96 -1.34
CA VAL A 473 6.60 -33.13 0.12
C VAL A 473 8.04 -33.43 0.54
N ASN A 474 8.60 -32.64 1.46
CA ASN A 474 9.97 -32.76 1.96
C ASN A 474 11.03 -32.81 0.85
N GLY A 475 10.84 -32.01 -0.19
CA GLY A 475 11.70 -31.96 -1.37
C GLY A 475 11.42 -33.02 -2.44
N GLU A 476 10.63 -34.05 -2.13
CA GLU A 476 10.32 -35.14 -3.06
C GLU A 476 8.99 -34.91 -3.79
N PRO A 477 8.88 -35.21 -5.11
CA PRO A 477 7.64 -35.08 -5.84
C PRO A 477 6.49 -35.88 -5.22
N ILE A 478 5.29 -35.32 -5.16
CA ILE A 478 4.12 -35.99 -4.59
C ILE A 478 2.96 -36.16 -5.58
N LYS A 479 2.37 -37.36 -5.61
CA LYS A 479 1.27 -37.74 -6.51
C LYS A 479 0.20 -38.67 -5.89
N THR A 480 0.26 -38.95 -4.59
CA THR A 480 -0.65 -39.93 -3.95
C THR A 480 -2.06 -39.35 -3.83
N VAL A 481 -3.05 -39.99 -4.46
CA VAL A 481 -4.44 -39.51 -4.48
C VAL A 481 -5.39 -40.65 -4.16
N ARG A 482 -6.47 -40.38 -3.42
CA ARG A 482 -7.53 -41.36 -3.10
C ARG A 482 -8.93 -40.79 -3.24
N GLY A 483 -9.90 -41.70 -3.31
CA GLY A 483 -11.33 -41.40 -3.37
C GLY A 483 -11.84 -41.25 -4.80
N ASN A 484 -13.07 -40.78 -4.96
CA ASN A 484 -13.75 -40.64 -6.25
C ASN A 484 -13.27 -39.37 -6.99
N VAL A 485 -12.22 -39.53 -7.78
CA VAL A 485 -11.67 -38.49 -8.67
C VAL A 485 -11.94 -38.88 -10.12
N GLY A 486 -12.45 -37.93 -10.91
CA GLY A 486 -12.74 -38.12 -12.32
C GLY A 486 -11.48 -38.14 -13.18
N ALA A 487 -11.09 -36.97 -13.69
CA ALA A 487 -9.83 -36.79 -14.41
C ALA A 487 -8.71 -36.42 -13.43
N ILE A 488 -7.55 -37.08 -13.57
CA ILE A 488 -6.34 -36.73 -12.84
C ILE A 488 -5.24 -36.44 -13.85
N ASP A 489 -4.62 -35.27 -13.73
CA ASP A 489 -3.48 -34.85 -14.54
C ASP A 489 -2.30 -34.49 -13.64
N PHE A 490 -1.26 -35.34 -13.67
CA PHE A 490 0.01 -35.09 -12.98
C PHE A 490 1.11 -34.56 -13.92
N THR A 491 0.77 -34.25 -15.17
CA THR A 491 1.70 -33.84 -16.20
C THR A 491 1.61 -32.34 -16.45
N HIS A 492 2.75 -31.64 -16.39
CA HIS A 492 2.80 -30.29 -16.95
C HIS A 492 2.94 -30.41 -18.46
N TYR A 493 1.99 -29.90 -19.24
CA TYR A 493 2.20 -29.83 -20.68
C TYR A 493 3.20 -28.74 -21.09
N LEU A 494 3.52 -27.78 -20.21
CA LEU A 494 4.51 -26.73 -20.41
C LEU A 494 5.21 -26.36 -19.10
N GLN A 495 6.53 -26.26 -19.11
CA GLN A 495 7.31 -25.71 -18.02
C GLN A 495 7.18 -24.18 -17.99
N ASP A 496 6.76 -23.63 -16.85
CA ASP A 496 6.75 -22.19 -16.58
C ASP A 496 8.14 -21.71 -16.13
N GLN A 497 8.67 -20.69 -16.80
CA GLN A 497 9.91 -19.99 -16.49
C GLN A 497 9.72 -18.51 -16.78
N PRO A 498 10.26 -17.59 -15.95
CA PRO A 498 10.19 -16.17 -16.23
C PRO A 498 10.74 -15.83 -17.61
N LEU A 499 10.04 -14.93 -18.31
CA LEU A 499 10.46 -14.43 -19.60
C LEU A 499 11.29 -13.18 -19.39
N PHE A 500 12.54 -13.18 -19.82
CA PHE A 500 13.43 -12.06 -19.62
C PHE A 500 13.43 -11.12 -20.84
N THR A 501 13.36 -9.81 -20.60
CA THR A 501 13.58 -8.79 -21.64
C THR A 501 14.98 -8.89 -22.23
N HIS A 502 15.19 -8.39 -23.46
CA HIS A 502 16.50 -8.41 -24.13
C HIS A 502 17.15 -9.81 -24.16
N THR A 503 16.32 -10.85 -24.19
CA THR A 503 16.79 -12.20 -24.43
C THR A 503 16.47 -12.59 -25.84
N ASN A 504 17.47 -13.20 -26.49
CA ASN A 504 17.27 -13.76 -27.82
C ASN A 504 16.68 -15.17 -27.77
N MET A 505 16.64 -15.80 -26.59
CA MET A 505 16.28 -17.21 -26.45
C MET A 505 15.52 -17.48 -25.15
N HIS A 506 14.47 -18.29 -25.25
CA HIS A 506 13.70 -18.81 -24.11
C HIS A 506 13.45 -20.30 -24.33
N VAL A 507 13.70 -21.11 -23.30
CA VAL A 507 13.63 -22.57 -23.39
C VAL A 507 12.82 -23.13 -22.23
N GLY A 508 12.18 -24.26 -22.47
CA GLY A 508 11.52 -25.03 -21.42
C GLY A 508 11.19 -26.43 -21.89
N GLN A 509 10.46 -27.17 -21.05
CA GLN A 509 9.96 -28.51 -21.36
C GLN A 509 8.46 -28.52 -21.62
N TYR A 510 7.99 -29.53 -22.36
CA TYR A 510 6.57 -29.76 -22.62
C TYR A 510 6.23 -31.25 -22.45
N LEU A 511 4.96 -31.62 -22.39
CA LEU A 511 4.52 -33.03 -22.40
C LEU A 511 3.34 -33.22 -23.34
N ASP A 512 3.09 -34.46 -23.78
CA ASP A 512 1.93 -34.79 -24.61
C ASP A 512 0.64 -34.48 -23.85
N PRO A 513 -0.40 -33.89 -24.49
CA PRO A 513 -0.58 -33.81 -25.93
C PRO A 513 -0.01 -32.54 -26.58
N VAL A 514 0.76 -31.71 -25.86
CA VAL A 514 1.41 -30.54 -26.48
C VAL A 514 2.39 -31.01 -27.54
N TRP A 515 2.23 -30.46 -28.73
CA TRP A 515 3.08 -30.71 -29.88
C TRP A 515 3.86 -29.44 -30.29
N LYS A 516 3.22 -28.26 -30.14
CA LYS A 516 3.86 -26.95 -30.32
C LYS A 516 3.56 -26.01 -29.18
N VAL A 517 4.49 -25.08 -28.95
CA VAL A 517 4.38 -24.03 -27.94
C VAL A 517 4.38 -22.69 -28.64
N ARG A 518 3.48 -21.79 -28.26
CA ARG A 518 3.30 -20.46 -28.83
C ARG A 518 3.46 -19.42 -27.75
N LEU A 519 4.24 -18.38 -28.03
CA LEU A 519 4.31 -17.19 -27.19
C LEU A 519 3.25 -16.21 -27.66
N ILE A 520 2.46 -15.73 -26.70
CA ILE A 520 1.33 -14.84 -26.93
C ILE A 520 1.59 -13.52 -26.23
N LYS A 521 1.30 -12.41 -26.90
CA LYS A 521 1.32 -11.06 -26.34
C LYS A 521 -0.06 -10.44 -26.56
N ASN A 522 -0.75 -10.05 -25.48
CA ASN A 522 -2.08 -9.43 -25.53
C ASN A 522 -3.09 -10.23 -26.37
N GLY A 523 -3.09 -11.56 -26.21
CA GLY A 523 -3.97 -12.48 -26.93
C GLY A 523 -3.54 -12.83 -28.36
N LEU A 524 -2.50 -12.18 -28.91
CA LEU A 524 -1.97 -12.46 -30.25
C LEU A 524 -0.75 -13.38 -30.17
N VAL A 525 -0.71 -14.43 -30.99
CA VAL A 525 0.48 -15.28 -31.14
C VAL A 525 1.58 -14.46 -31.80
N ILE A 526 2.65 -14.17 -31.06
CA ILE A 526 3.81 -13.42 -31.55
C ILE A 526 4.98 -14.32 -31.94
N LYS A 527 4.99 -15.56 -31.47
CA LYS A 527 6.05 -16.52 -31.80
C LYS A 527 5.57 -17.97 -31.63
N GLN A 528 6.18 -18.89 -32.36
CA GLN A 528 6.07 -20.33 -32.10
C GLN A 528 7.46 -20.90 -31.84
N ALA A 529 7.58 -21.78 -30.86
CA ALA A 529 8.84 -22.42 -30.52
C ALA A 529 9.19 -23.54 -31.50
N GLU A 530 10.49 -23.77 -31.67
CA GLU A 530 11.01 -25.06 -32.11
C GLU A 530 10.78 -26.07 -30.99
N THR A 531 10.27 -27.27 -31.31
CA THR A 531 10.01 -28.33 -30.33
C THR A 531 10.83 -29.58 -30.69
N ASP A 532 11.49 -30.16 -29.71
CA ASP A 532 12.19 -31.44 -29.81
C ASP A 532 11.29 -32.53 -29.21
N THR A 533 10.82 -33.44 -30.06
CA THR A 533 9.90 -34.53 -29.67
C THR A 533 10.56 -35.62 -28.85
N LYS A 534 11.89 -35.75 -28.91
CA LYS A 534 12.67 -36.76 -28.19
C LYS A 534 12.99 -36.30 -26.77
N THR A 535 13.46 -35.07 -26.62
CA THR A 535 13.77 -34.49 -25.29
C THR A 535 12.60 -33.78 -24.65
N LYS A 536 11.48 -33.61 -25.39
CA LYS A 536 10.27 -32.89 -24.96
C LYS A 536 10.60 -31.47 -24.49
N THR A 537 11.44 -30.77 -25.25
CA THR A 537 11.85 -29.38 -24.97
C THR A 537 11.34 -28.44 -26.06
N TYR A 538 11.05 -27.20 -25.68
CA TYR A 538 10.72 -26.12 -26.60
C TYR A 538 11.79 -25.03 -26.53
N THR A 539 12.04 -24.36 -27.65
CA THR A 539 12.99 -23.25 -27.77
C THR A 539 12.40 -22.15 -28.64
N PHE A 540 12.23 -20.96 -28.08
CA PHE A 540 12.04 -19.74 -28.83
C PHE A 540 13.40 -19.09 -29.09
N LYS A 541 13.67 -18.69 -30.33
CA LYS A 541 14.85 -17.90 -30.75
C LYS A 541 14.40 -16.57 -31.35
N GLY A 542 15.19 -15.51 -31.35
CA GLY A 542 14.81 -14.23 -31.95
C GLY A 542 13.79 -13.46 -31.11
N LEU A 543 13.89 -13.50 -29.78
CA LEU A 543 12.95 -12.82 -28.88
C LEU A 543 13.29 -11.34 -28.61
N ASP A 544 14.47 -10.88 -29.05
CA ASP A 544 14.91 -9.50 -28.88
C ASP A 544 13.89 -8.52 -29.49
N GLY A 545 13.49 -7.52 -28.70
CA GLY A 545 12.50 -6.51 -29.08
C GLY A 545 11.03 -6.98 -29.03
N LEU A 546 10.76 -8.29 -29.00
CA LEU A 546 9.41 -8.84 -28.88
C LEU A 546 8.90 -8.87 -27.44
N VAL A 547 9.83 -9.05 -26.49
CA VAL A 547 9.55 -9.08 -25.04
C VAL A 547 10.03 -7.78 -24.41
N GLN A 548 9.10 -7.08 -23.77
CA GLN A 548 9.34 -5.83 -23.06
C GLN A 548 8.66 -5.91 -21.70
N LYS A 549 9.27 -5.30 -20.68
CA LYS A 549 8.63 -5.10 -19.37
C LYS A 549 7.70 -3.89 -19.51
N ASP A 550 6.54 -4.13 -20.12
CA ASP A 550 5.47 -3.19 -20.38
C ASP A 550 4.16 -3.69 -19.72
N GLU A 551 3.03 -3.03 -19.98
CA GLU A 551 1.71 -3.47 -19.50
C GLU A 551 1.16 -4.68 -20.26
N SER A 552 1.92 -5.25 -21.20
CA SER A 552 1.41 -6.35 -22.01
C SER A 552 1.38 -7.66 -21.23
N LYS A 553 0.34 -8.45 -21.50
CA LYS A 553 0.21 -9.81 -20.99
C LYS A 553 0.96 -10.78 -21.90
N TYR A 554 1.98 -11.45 -21.37
CA TYR A 554 2.68 -12.53 -22.06
C TYR A 554 2.20 -13.89 -21.54
N GLU A 555 2.03 -14.85 -22.44
CA GLU A 555 1.52 -16.19 -22.11
C GLU A 555 2.20 -17.24 -23.01
N LEU A 556 2.36 -18.47 -22.51
CA LEU A 556 2.66 -19.64 -23.35
C LEU A 556 1.38 -20.42 -23.61
N ALA A 557 1.07 -20.67 -24.87
CA ALA A 557 0.02 -21.59 -25.27
C ALA A 557 0.63 -22.88 -25.83
N GLY A 558 0.25 -24.01 -25.24
CA GLY A 558 0.53 -25.34 -25.77
C GLY A 558 -0.60 -25.74 -26.71
N VAL A 559 -0.26 -26.25 -27.90
CA VAL A 559 -1.25 -26.74 -28.87
C VAL A 559 -0.97 -28.19 -29.24
N ASP A 560 -2.03 -28.95 -29.51
CA ASP A 560 -1.95 -30.34 -29.99
C ASP A 560 -1.58 -30.43 -31.48
N LEU A 561 -1.55 -31.66 -32.02
CA LEU A 561 -1.29 -31.94 -33.43
C LEU A 561 -2.32 -31.32 -34.40
N ALA A 562 -3.53 -31.04 -33.92
CA ALA A 562 -4.58 -30.35 -34.68
C ALA A 562 -4.51 -28.83 -34.50
N TYR A 563 -3.46 -28.30 -33.87
CA TYR A 563 -3.30 -26.90 -33.48
C TYR A 563 -4.40 -26.37 -32.54
N LYS A 564 -5.15 -27.26 -31.89
CA LYS A 564 -6.09 -26.87 -30.85
C LYS A 564 -5.28 -26.56 -29.59
N GLU A 565 -5.56 -25.40 -29.01
CA GLU A 565 -4.98 -25.03 -27.72
C GLU A 565 -5.42 -26.05 -26.64
N VAL A 566 -4.42 -26.61 -25.95
CA VAL A 566 -4.61 -27.58 -24.87
C VAL A 566 -4.29 -26.97 -23.50
N LEU A 567 -3.45 -25.93 -23.46
CA LEU A 567 -3.07 -25.21 -22.25
C LEU A 567 -2.64 -23.79 -22.62
N ARG A 568 -2.90 -22.84 -21.72
CA ARG A 568 -2.30 -21.50 -21.75
C ARG A 568 -1.87 -21.10 -20.33
N ILE A 569 -0.62 -20.69 -20.18
CA ILE A 569 -0.05 -20.24 -18.90
C ILE A 569 0.44 -18.79 -19.03
N PRO A 570 0.14 -17.90 -18.06
CA PRO A 570 0.73 -16.57 -18.05
C PRO A 570 2.23 -16.64 -17.76
N LEU A 571 3.00 -15.72 -18.33
CA LEU A 571 4.43 -15.59 -18.07
C LEU A 571 4.70 -14.30 -17.29
N GLU A 572 5.50 -14.42 -16.22
CA GLU A 572 6.10 -13.25 -15.57
C GLU A 572 7.23 -12.69 -16.44
N VAL A 573 7.19 -11.38 -16.76
CA VAL A 573 8.27 -10.70 -17.48
C VAL A 573 9.23 -10.02 -16.51
N ARG A 574 10.51 -10.40 -16.59
CA ARG A 574 11.60 -9.82 -15.78
C ARG A 574 12.62 -9.08 -16.63
N LEU A 575 13.35 -8.14 -16.02
CA LEU A 575 14.49 -7.53 -16.69
C LEU A 575 15.65 -8.55 -16.76
N ALA A 576 16.34 -8.66 -17.90
CA ALA A 576 17.55 -9.49 -17.98
C ALA A 576 18.68 -8.96 -17.09
N LEU A 577 18.70 -7.64 -16.87
CA LEU A 577 19.60 -6.96 -15.95
C LEU A 577 18.86 -5.79 -15.32
N GLU A 578 18.79 -5.78 -14.00
CA GLU A 578 18.22 -4.69 -13.21
C GLU A 578 19.34 -3.98 -12.46
N ALA A 579 19.46 -2.68 -12.69
CA ALA A 579 20.54 -1.87 -12.17
C ALA A 579 19.97 -0.57 -11.59
N PRO A 580 19.93 -0.42 -10.25
CA PRO A 580 19.45 0.81 -9.62
C PRO A 580 20.42 1.98 -9.91
N PRO A 581 20.04 3.24 -9.64
CA PRO A 581 20.97 4.34 -9.68
C PRO A 581 22.17 4.10 -8.75
N TYR A 582 23.37 4.43 -9.22
CA TYR A 582 24.56 4.47 -8.37
C TYR A 582 24.62 5.82 -7.64
N ILE A 583 24.73 5.76 -6.33
CA ILE A 583 24.86 6.94 -5.48
C ILE A 583 26.35 7.25 -5.33
N VAL A 584 26.78 8.43 -5.81
CA VAL A 584 28.18 8.86 -5.75
C VAL A 584 28.69 8.86 -4.32
N GLY A 585 29.88 8.30 -4.10
CA GLY A 585 30.50 8.26 -2.77
C GLY A 585 30.24 6.96 -2.00
N THR A 586 29.45 6.03 -2.54
CA THR A 586 29.14 4.72 -1.92
C THR A 586 30.11 3.62 -2.39
N ASN A 587 30.47 2.69 -1.51
CA ASN A 587 31.39 1.60 -1.86
C ASN A 587 30.70 0.42 -2.54
N ASP A 588 29.47 0.11 -2.14
CA ASP A 588 28.76 -1.07 -2.65
C ASP A 588 27.71 -0.66 -3.67
N TYR A 589 27.67 -1.37 -4.79
CA TYR A 589 26.64 -1.22 -5.81
C TYR A 589 26.12 -2.60 -6.21
N LYS A 590 24.81 -2.80 -6.10
CA LYS A 590 24.19 -4.12 -6.26
C LYS A 590 22.97 -4.05 -7.16
N GLY A 591 22.66 -5.18 -7.78
CA GLY A 591 21.44 -5.37 -8.57
C GLY A 591 21.21 -6.85 -8.84
N THR A 592 20.35 -7.14 -9.81
CA THR A 592 20.00 -8.52 -10.16
C THR A 592 20.10 -8.73 -11.67
N TYR A 593 20.30 -9.97 -12.08
CA TYR A 593 20.34 -10.37 -13.48
C TYR A 593 19.70 -11.75 -13.67
N GLY A 594 19.36 -12.07 -14.90
CA GLY A 594 18.81 -13.36 -15.27
C GLY A 594 18.87 -13.64 -16.77
N GLY A 595 18.11 -14.63 -17.22
CA GLY A 595 18.13 -15.08 -18.60
C GLY A 595 19.51 -15.63 -18.99
N THR A 596 20.09 -15.08 -20.07
CA THR A 596 21.42 -15.49 -20.57
C THR A 596 22.58 -14.67 -20.01
N VAL A 597 22.30 -13.66 -19.18
CA VAL A 597 23.35 -12.91 -18.48
C VAL A 597 24.02 -13.82 -17.47
N ALA A 598 25.33 -13.95 -17.57
CA ALA A 598 26.16 -14.71 -16.64
C ALA A 598 27.06 -13.82 -15.78
N LYS A 599 27.41 -12.62 -16.28
CA LYS A 599 28.27 -11.66 -15.58
C LYS A 599 27.81 -10.24 -15.87
N VAL A 600 28.04 -9.35 -14.90
CA VAL A 600 27.69 -7.92 -14.99
C VAL A 600 28.97 -7.07 -14.87
N ARG A 601 29.07 -6.04 -15.70
CA ARG A 601 30.22 -5.12 -15.77
C ARG A 601 29.77 -3.67 -15.76
N ILE A 602 30.59 -2.80 -15.21
CA ILE A 602 30.48 -1.34 -15.39
C ILE A 602 31.54 -0.91 -16.38
N LEU A 603 31.17 -0.04 -17.31
CA LEU A 603 32.06 0.60 -18.26
C LEU A 603 32.21 2.07 -17.91
N LYS A 604 33.40 2.62 -18.16
CA LYS A 604 33.68 4.05 -18.17
C LYS A 604 34.17 4.42 -19.56
N ASP A 605 33.46 5.31 -20.24
CA ASP A 605 33.75 5.76 -21.61
C ASP A 605 33.97 4.59 -22.60
N GLY A 606 33.16 3.55 -22.47
CA GLY A 606 33.20 2.36 -23.32
C GLY A 606 34.24 1.29 -22.94
N LEU A 607 35.10 1.53 -21.95
CA LEU A 607 36.06 0.55 -21.44
C LEU A 607 35.55 -0.12 -20.16
N VAL A 608 35.79 -1.42 -19.99
CA VAL A 608 35.39 -2.14 -18.77
C VAL A 608 36.15 -1.58 -17.57
N LEU A 609 35.42 -0.94 -16.67
CA LEU A 609 35.94 -0.38 -15.42
C LEU A 609 36.04 -1.47 -14.35
N LYS A 610 34.99 -2.27 -14.20
CA LYS A 610 34.92 -3.33 -13.19
C LYS A 610 33.94 -4.42 -13.60
N GLN A 611 34.15 -5.63 -13.09
CA GLN A 611 33.19 -6.73 -13.16
C GLN A 611 32.67 -7.02 -11.76
N ALA A 612 31.38 -7.32 -11.64
CA ALA A 612 30.75 -7.64 -10.37
C ALA A 612 31.14 -9.04 -9.90
N ASP A 613 31.15 -9.21 -8.59
CA ASP A 613 30.98 -10.50 -7.95
C ASP A 613 29.52 -10.94 -8.17
N SER A 614 29.30 -12.24 -8.38
CA SER A 614 27.97 -12.78 -8.68
C SER A 614 27.61 -13.83 -7.62
N ASP A 615 26.39 -13.77 -7.10
CA ASP A 615 25.83 -14.73 -6.15
C ASP A 615 24.40 -15.07 -6.59
N GLY A 616 24.22 -16.26 -7.17
CA GLY A 616 22.96 -16.68 -7.77
C GLY A 616 22.50 -15.73 -8.88
N SER A 617 21.39 -15.02 -8.63
CA SER A 617 20.80 -14.02 -9.56
C SER A 617 21.14 -12.57 -9.16
N ALA A 618 21.97 -12.38 -8.14
CA ALA A 618 22.41 -11.06 -7.68
C ALA A 618 23.85 -10.78 -8.16
N TYR A 619 24.14 -9.50 -8.39
CA TYR A 619 25.49 -9.03 -8.62
C TYR A 619 25.86 -7.93 -7.62
N GLN A 620 27.13 -7.86 -7.24
CA GLN A 620 27.67 -6.82 -6.38
C GLN A 620 29.01 -6.31 -6.92
N PHE A 621 29.15 -5.00 -6.98
CA PHE A 621 30.42 -4.32 -7.10
C PHE A 621 30.78 -3.70 -5.73
N LYS A 622 32.02 -3.91 -5.29
CA LYS A 622 32.58 -3.28 -4.08
C LYS A 622 33.52 -2.14 -4.45
N ASP A 623 33.97 -1.34 -3.49
CA ASP A 623 34.95 -0.25 -3.66
C ASP A 623 34.62 0.76 -4.76
N MET A 624 33.33 1.02 -5.01
CA MET A 624 32.88 1.87 -6.11
C MET A 624 33.18 3.35 -5.92
N LYS A 625 33.32 3.80 -4.67
CA LYS A 625 33.54 5.21 -4.29
C LYS A 625 34.74 5.84 -5.00
N SER A 626 35.81 5.07 -5.24
CA SER A 626 37.01 5.58 -5.89
C SER A 626 36.91 5.57 -7.43
N LEU A 627 35.97 4.81 -7.99
CA LEU A 627 35.86 4.47 -9.41
C LEU A 627 34.82 5.29 -10.17
N ILE A 628 33.73 5.70 -9.51
CA ILE A 628 32.68 6.53 -10.09
C ILE A 628 32.65 7.89 -9.40
N ARG A 629 32.71 8.96 -10.20
CA ARG A 629 32.73 10.37 -9.75
C ARG A 629 31.87 11.22 -10.68
N GLU A 630 31.46 12.39 -10.22
CA GLU A 630 30.85 13.41 -11.09
C GLU A 630 31.94 14.18 -11.86
N ASP A 631 32.60 13.50 -12.78
CA ASP A 631 33.71 14.04 -13.60
C ASP A 631 33.31 14.24 -15.08
N GLY A 632 32.03 14.08 -15.41
CA GLY A 632 31.51 14.17 -16.78
C GLY A 632 31.70 12.91 -17.64
N SER A 633 32.28 11.85 -17.11
CA SER A 633 32.47 10.59 -17.83
C SER A 633 31.15 9.84 -18.07
N LYS A 634 31.09 9.03 -19.12
CA LYS A 634 29.94 8.18 -19.42
C LYS A 634 30.10 6.83 -18.75
N TYR A 635 29.23 6.55 -17.79
CA TYR A 635 29.17 5.24 -17.14
C TYR A 635 28.02 4.41 -17.69
N GLU A 636 28.27 3.13 -17.93
CA GLU A 636 27.28 2.19 -18.46
C GLU A 636 27.35 0.88 -17.70
N ILE A 637 26.23 0.18 -17.62
CA ILE A 637 26.19 -1.19 -17.12
C ILE A 637 25.97 -2.17 -18.28
N LEU A 638 26.67 -3.29 -18.22
CA LEU A 638 26.73 -4.31 -19.27
C LEU A 638 26.53 -5.69 -18.65
N GLY A 639 25.50 -6.40 -19.09
CA GLY A 639 25.32 -7.84 -18.87
C GLY A 639 25.91 -8.63 -20.04
N VAL A 640 26.72 -9.64 -19.75
CA VAL A 640 27.32 -10.53 -20.75
C VAL A 640 27.01 -11.99 -20.45
N ASP A 641 27.03 -12.84 -21.48
CA ASP A 641 26.89 -14.29 -21.34
C ASP A 641 28.18 -14.97 -20.84
N ASN A 642 28.16 -16.30 -20.73
CA ASN A 642 29.32 -17.11 -20.32
C ASN A 642 30.53 -16.98 -21.27
N ASN A 643 30.32 -16.53 -22.51
CA ASN A 643 31.36 -16.30 -23.51
C ASN A 643 31.75 -14.81 -23.62
N TYR A 644 31.30 -13.97 -22.68
CA TYR A 644 31.51 -12.52 -22.67
C TYR A 644 30.89 -11.77 -23.85
N LYS A 645 29.90 -12.35 -24.54
CA LYS A 645 29.11 -11.61 -25.54
C LYS A 645 28.11 -10.72 -24.82
N GLN A 646 27.95 -9.48 -25.32
CA GLN A 646 26.98 -8.53 -24.80
C GLN A 646 25.56 -9.08 -24.95
N VAL A 647 24.83 -9.15 -23.83
CA VAL A 647 23.40 -9.47 -23.76
C VAL A 647 22.60 -8.18 -23.66
N VAL A 648 22.97 -7.30 -22.72
CA VAL A 648 22.25 -6.04 -22.46
C VAL A 648 23.22 -4.96 -22.01
N ARG A 649 23.02 -3.73 -22.48
CA ARG A 649 23.86 -2.56 -22.15
C ARG A 649 22.98 -1.32 -22.07
N PHE A 650 23.13 -0.54 -21.01
CA PHE A 650 22.44 0.75 -20.87
C PHE A 650 23.24 1.72 -19.97
N PRO A 651 22.98 3.04 -20.07
CA PRO A 651 23.62 4.03 -19.22
C PRO A 651 23.37 3.77 -17.73
N LEU A 652 24.42 3.85 -16.92
CA LEU A 652 24.29 3.79 -15.47
C LEU A 652 23.78 5.14 -14.98
N VAL A 653 22.62 5.16 -14.34
CA VAL A 653 22.10 6.37 -13.71
C VAL A 653 22.98 6.70 -12.50
N ILE A 654 23.53 7.90 -12.45
CA ILE A 654 24.36 8.38 -11.35
C ILE A 654 23.58 9.47 -10.61
N GLN A 655 23.58 9.39 -9.28
CA GLN A 655 22.93 10.37 -8.41
C GLN A 655 23.92 10.89 -7.36
N SER A 656 23.94 12.21 -7.15
CA SER A 656 24.69 12.82 -6.06
C SER A 656 24.05 12.54 -4.70
N ILE A 657 24.87 12.51 -3.66
CA ILE A 657 24.43 12.48 -2.26
C ILE A 657 24.03 13.86 -1.72
N LEU A 658 24.37 14.93 -2.44
CA LEU A 658 24.04 16.31 -2.12
C LEU A 658 23.65 17.06 -3.39
N ASP A 659 22.48 17.66 -3.40
CA ASP A 659 22.00 18.51 -4.49
C ASP A 659 22.31 19.99 -4.19
N VAL A 660 22.89 20.69 -5.15
CA VAL A 660 23.32 22.08 -5.02
C VAL A 660 22.86 22.85 -6.25
N PRO A 661 21.72 23.57 -6.18
CA PRO A 661 21.27 24.37 -7.29
C PRO A 661 22.20 25.56 -7.55
N GLU A 662 22.07 26.16 -8.73
CA GLU A 662 22.73 27.43 -9.02
C GLU A 662 22.17 28.54 -8.11
N TYR A 663 23.04 29.46 -7.69
CA TYR A 663 22.68 30.59 -6.83
C TYR A 663 22.72 31.90 -7.60
N THR A 664 21.67 32.72 -7.51
CA THR A 664 21.68 34.07 -8.08
C THR A 664 22.07 35.10 -7.02
N VAL A 665 23.07 35.94 -7.32
CA VAL A 665 23.55 36.97 -6.38
C VAL A 665 22.39 37.85 -5.88
N GLY A 666 22.29 37.98 -4.56
CA GLY A 666 21.24 38.77 -3.88
C GLY A 666 20.07 37.95 -3.36
N GLU A 667 19.97 36.65 -3.71
CA GLU A 667 19.01 35.74 -3.08
C GLU A 667 19.38 35.49 -1.62
N ARG A 668 18.38 35.52 -0.73
CA ARG A 668 18.60 35.37 0.71
C ARG A 668 18.88 33.94 1.13
N GLU A 669 18.41 32.95 0.38
CA GLU A 669 18.52 31.54 0.76
C GLU A 669 18.90 30.69 -0.45
N LEU A 670 19.68 29.63 -0.22
CA LEU A 670 19.90 28.53 -1.15
C LEU A 670 19.50 27.23 -0.46
N GLY A 671 18.72 26.37 -1.12
CA GLY A 671 18.34 25.08 -0.56
C GLY A 671 18.42 23.96 -1.57
N GLY A 672 18.66 22.74 -1.09
CA GLY A 672 18.78 21.53 -1.89
C GLY A 672 18.48 20.29 -1.07
N ALA A 673 18.49 19.12 -1.71
CA ALA A 673 18.28 17.83 -1.06
C ALA A 673 19.61 17.18 -0.63
N TYR A 674 19.56 16.28 0.36
CA TYR A 674 20.73 15.50 0.80
C TYR A 674 20.35 14.08 1.21
N GLN A 675 21.30 13.15 1.15
CA GLN A 675 21.11 11.73 1.52
C GLN A 675 21.57 11.43 2.95
N GLU A 676 21.24 10.24 3.46
CA GLU A 676 21.34 9.93 4.90
C GLU A 676 22.74 10.00 5.51
N ASN A 677 23.76 9.84 4.67
CA ASN A 677 25.17 9.94 5.00
C ASN A 677 25.64 11.38 5.26
N ILE A 678 24.81 12.39 4.96
CA ILE A 678 25.06 13.80 5.28
C ILE A 678 24.22 14.18 6.50
N GLN A 679 24.90 14.69 7.53
CA GLN A 679 24.31 15.16 8.79
C GLN A 679 24.58 16.63 9.03
N VAL A 680 25.45 17.25 8.22
CA VAL A 680 25.76 18.68 8.25
C VAL A 680 25.99 19.14 6.82
N VAL A 681 25.43 20.30 6.44
CA VAL A 681 25.74 20.97 5.17
C VAL A 681 26.31 22.36 5.46
N ARG A 682 27.40 22.73 4.78
CA ARG A 682 28.14 23.97 5.00
C ARG A 682 28.54 24.64 3.69
N LEU A 683 28.57 25.96 3.68
CA LEU A 683 29.11 26.78 2.60
C LEU A 683 30.53 27.23 2.94
N PHE A 684 31.42 27.07 1.99
CA PHE A 684 32.81 27.53 2.04
C PHE A 684 33.04 28.63 0.99
N LYS A 685 33.90 29.59 1.35
CA LYS A 685 34.47 30.60 0.45
C LYS A 685 35.99 30.47 0.50
N ASP A 686 36.62 30.19 -0.63
CA ASP A 686 38.08 30.03 -0.75
C ASP A 686 38.67 29.10 0.32
N GLY A 687 38.02 27.95 0.55
CA GLY A 687 38.43 26.94 1.53
C GLY A 687 38.11 27.27 3.00
N LYS A 688 37.49 28.41 3.31
CA LYS A 688 37.07 28.78 4.67
C LYS A 688 35.57 28.62 4.86
N LEU A 689 35.15 28.06 5.99
CA LEU A 689 33.75 27.95 6.36
C LEU A 689 33.14 29.34 6.56
N VAL A 690 32.06 29.65 5.82
CA VAL A 690 31.34 30.93 5.93
C VAL A 690 29.90 30.78 6.37
N LYS A 691 29.27 29.61 6.18
CA LYS A 691 27.89 29.37 6.63
C LYS A 691 27.64 27.89 6.90
N GLN A 692 26.75 27.60 7.85
CA GLN A 692 26.14 26.28 8.04
C GLN A 692 24.65 26.36 7.69
N ALA A 693 24.14 25.31 7.06
CA ALA A 693 22.74 25.22 6.67
C ALA A 693 21.85 24.76 7.84
N ASP A 694 20.58 25.16 7.79
CA ASP A 694 19.51 24.53 8.55
C ASP A 694 19.11 23.24 7.82
N LEU A 695 18.94 22.13 8.55
CA LEU A 695 18.50 20.86 7.98
C LEU A 695 17.05 20.56 8.36
N ASP A 696 16.27 20.11 7.38
CA ASP A 696 15.01 19.41 7.57
C ASP A 696 15.26 17.91 7.38
N THR A 697 15.35 17.19 8.50
CA THR A 697 15.66 15.76 8.52
C THR A 697 14.51 14.89 8.04
N ALA A 698 13.26 15.37 8.12
CA ALA A 698 12.08 14.65 7.66
C ALA A 698 11.97 14.73 6.13
N ALA A 699 12.18 15.93 5.57
CA ALA A 699 12.15 16.15 4.13
C ALA A 699 13.48 15.84 3.42
N ARG A 700 14.57 15.59 4.18
CA ARG A 700 15.94 15.41 3.65
C ARG A 700 16.41 16.60 2.81
N THR A 701 16.15 17.83 3.29
CA THR A 701 16.54 19.07 2.60
C THR A 701 17.32 20.02 3.51
N TYR A 702 18.18 20.86 2.92
CA TYR A 702 18.93 21.88 3.64
C TYR A 702 18.59 23.28 3.15
N LYS A 703 18.81 24.29 3.99
CA LYS A 703 18.74 25.72 3.63
C LYS A 703 19.90 26.52 4.20
N LEU A 704 20.68 27.14 3.33
CA LEU A 704 21.67 28.15 3.66
C LEU A 704 21.00 29.53 3.63
N LYS A 705 20.71 30.10 4.80
CA LYS A 705 19.99 31.40 4.93
C LYS A 705 20.92 32.59 5.14
N GLY A 706 20.52 33.77 4.69
CA GLY A 706 21.25 35.03 4.82
C GLY A 706 22.60 35.01 4.10
N ILE A 707 22.63 34.46 2.89
CA ILE A 707 23.85 34.34 2.07
C ILE A 707 24.02 35.48 1.06
N ASP A 708 23.07 36.41 0.99
CA ASP A 708 23.02 37.55 0.07
C ASP A 708 24.19 38.54 0.20
N ASN A 709 24.86 38.57 1.37
CA ASN A 709 26.08 39.35 1.59
C ASN A 709 27.34 38.48 1.71
N ILE A 710 27.23 37.16 1.48
CA ILE A 710 28.32 36.20 1.59
C ILE A 710 28.76 35.73 0.20
N VAL A 711 27.79 35.38 -0.64
CA VAL A 711 28.02 34.89 -2.00
C VAL A 711 27.88 36.05 -2.98
N LEU A 712 28.99 36.44 -3.57
CA LEU A 712 29.10 37.57 -4.49
C LEU A 712 29.66 37.09 -5.83
N ASP A 713 29.45 37.87 -6.89
CA ASP A 713 30.15 37.69 -8.16
C ASP A 713 31.49 38.45 -8.11
N ASP A 714 32.40 37.98 -7.24
CA ASP A 714 33.71 38.60 -6.96
C ASP A 714 34.90 37.75 -7.41
N GLY A 715 34.64 36.64 -8.10
CA GLY A 715 35.64 35.68 -8.55
C GLY A 715 36.13 34.69 -7.49
N SER A 716 35.62 34.73 -6.25
CA SER A 716 35.93 33.73 -5.22
C SER A 716 35.34 32.36 -5.55
N LYS A 717 35.97 31.31 -5.01
CA LYS A 717 35.47 29.93 -5.13
C LYS A 717 34.49 29.63 -3.99
N TYR A 718 33.22 29.41 -4.34
CA TYR A 718 32.19 28.99 -3.40
C TYR A 718 31.91 27.50 -3.54
N GLU A 719 31.78 26.80 -2.41
CA GLU A 719 31.57 25.35 -2.38
C GLU A 719 30.57 24.97 -1.29
N VAL A 720 29.61 24.10 -1.60
CA VAL A 720 28.71 23.50 -0.63
C VAL A 720 29.23 22.11 -0.27
N VAL A 721 29.42 21.86 1.02
CA VAL A 721 30.08 20.68 1.57
C VAL A 721 29.13 19.94 2.49
N GLY A 722 28.88 18.67 2.19
CA GLY A 722 28.14 17.73 3.04
C GLY A 722 29.10 16.94 3.92
N LEU A 723 28.83 16.90 5.22
CA LEU A 723 29.64 16.20 6.21
C LEU A 723 28.81 15.16 6.98
N ASP A 724 29.48 14.14 7.49
CA ASP A 724 28.87 13.12 8.35
C ASP A 724 28.68 13.62 9.80
N ALA A 725 28.15 12.77 10.67
CA ALA A 725 27.95 13.09 12.09
C ALA A 725 29.25 13.42 12.86
N GLY A 726 30.40 12.97 12.35
CA GLY A 726 31.73 13.25 12.90
C GLY A 726 32.41 14.46 12.26
N TYR A 727 31.68 15.27 11.47
CA TYR A 727 32.21 16.40 10.71
C TYR A 727 33.29 16.02 9.70
N LYS A 728 33.32 14.78 9.21
CA LYS A 728 34.18 14.39 8.09
C LYS A 728 33.47 14.71 6.79
N GLU A 729 34.22 15.27 5.84
CA GLU A 729 33.72 15.58 4.51
C GLU A 729 33.28 14.30 3.79
N VAL A 730 32.02 14.29 3.34
CA VAL A 730 31.44 13.22 2.54
C VAL A 730 31.41 13.63 1.07
N VAL A 731 31.08 14.89 0.79
CA VAL A 731 31.03 15.47 -0.55
C VAL A 731 31.28 16.99 -0.51
N ARG A 732 31.85 17.52 -1.59
CA ARG A 732 32.09 18.95 -1.84
C ARG A 732 31.72 19.26 -3.27
N ILE A 733 30.86 20.25 -3.46
CA ILE A 733 30.31 20.64 -4.76
C ILE A 733 30.54 22.13 -4.97
N ASP A 734 31.09 22.49 -6.13
CA ASP A 734 31.27 23.89 -6.52
C ASP A 734 29.90 24.56 -6.68
N LEU A 735 29.68 25.67 -5.97
CA LEU A 735 28.47 26.47 -6.11
C LEU A 735 28.56 27.31 -7.37
N LYS A 736 27.68 27.05 -8.34
CA LYS A 736 27.55 27.88 -9.53
C LYS A 736 26.86 29.19 -9.15
N VAL A 737 27.60 30.30 -9.25
CA VAL A 737 27.09 31.65 -8.95
C VAL A 737 26.71 32.35 -10.25
N LYS A 738 25.50 32.91 -10.30
CA LYS A 738 24.97 33.68 -11.40
C LYS A 738 24.87 35.15 -11.02
N ALA A 739 25.49 36.03 -11.80
CA ALA A 739 25.43 37.48 -11.62
C ALA A 739 23.99 38.01 -11.77
N LEU A 740 23.60 38.92 -10.88
CA LEU A 740 22.33 39.65 -10.99
C LEU A 740 22.43 40.65 -12.14
N HIS A 741 21.68 40.43 -13.22
CA HIS A 741 21.64 41.36 -14.35
C HIS A 741 20.66 42.50 -14.02
N VAL A 742 21.19 43.68 -13.68
CA VAL A 742 20.38 44.87 -13.40
C VAL A 742 20.70 45.95 -14.43
N LYS A 743 19.69 46.45 -15.13
CA LYS A 743 19.85 47.51 -16.14
C LYS A 743 18.79 48.58 -15.99
N LEU A 744 19.21 49.84 -15.94
CA LEU A 744 18.34 51.02 -15.99
C LEU A 744 18.80 51.88 -17.17
N THR A 745 17.87 52.22 -18.08
CA THR A 745 18.17 52.96 -19.30
C THR A 745 17.23 54.16 -19.44
N PRO A 746 17.64 55.35 -18.96
CA PRO A 746 16.83 56.56 -19.07
C PRO A 746 16.86 57.13 -20.50
N GLU A 747 15.74 57.68 -20.97
CA GLU A 747 15.74 58.53 -22.16
C GLU A 747 16.41 59.89 -21.85
N PRO A 748 16.86 60.67 -22.85
CA PRO A 748 17.28 62.05 -22.62
C PRO A 748 16.11 62.89 -22.07
N TYR A 749 16.36 63.69 -21.03
CA TYR A 749 15.35 64.62 -20.50
C TYR A 749 15.56 66.04 -21.04
N THR A 750 14.52 66.68 -21.58
CA THR A 750 14.56 68.11 -21.96
C THR A 750 13.91 68.95 -20.86
N ILE A 751 14.58 70.05 -20.47
CA ILE A 751 14.07 70.96 -19.45
C ILE A 751 12.69 71.49 -19.83
N GLY A 752 11.77 71.51 -18.86
CA GLY A 752 10.40 71.97 -19.03
C GLY A 752 9.41 70.85 -19.36
N ASN A 753 9.87 69.66 -19.72
CA ASN A 753 8.99 68.50 -19.89
C ASN A 753 8.38 68.08 -18.55
N SER A 754 7.07 67.84 -18.55
CA SER A 754 6.35 67.37 -17.37
C SER A 754 6.65 65.90 -17.04
N GLU A 755 7.18 65.11 -17.98
CA GLU A 755 7.45 63.69 -17.79
C GLU A 755 8.85 63.28 -18.24
N HIS A 756 9.41 62.24 -17.63
CA HIS A 756 10.61 61.52 -18.09
C HIS A 756 10.32 60.03 -18.14
N LYS A 757 10.84 59.34 -19.16
CA LYS A 757 10.64 57.91 -19.35
C LYS A 757 11.97 57.18 -19.49
N GLY A 758 11.93 55.88 -19.24
CA GLY A 758 13.06 54.99 -19.51
C GLY A 758 12.64 53.54 -19.38
N THR A 759 13.58 52.65 -19.65
CA THR A 759 13.38 51.20 -19.51
C THR A 759 14.20 50.65 -18.36
N TYR A 760 13.78 49.51 -17.83
CA TYR A 760 14.45 48.83 -16.74
C TYR A 760 14.42 47.30 -16.95
N GLU A 761 15.37 46.58 -16.37
CA GLU A 761 15.31 45.13 -16.25
C GLU A 761 15.04 44.74 -14.79
N GLU A 762 14.32 43.64 -14.59
CA GLU A 762 14.09 43.09 -13.25
C GLU A 762 15.44 42.77 -12.59
N PRO A 763 15.58 42.98 -11.26
CA PRO A 763 14.51 43.14 -10.26
C PRO A 763 14.25 44.60 -9.83
N ILE A 764 14.44 45.61 -10.69
CA ILE A 764 14.08 47.00 -10.34
C ILE A 764 12.57 47.09 -10.10
N TRP A 765 12.19 47.36 -8.86
CA TRP A 765 10.82 47.52 -8.44
C TRP A 765 10.34 48.96 -8.61
N ARG A 766 11.18 49.97 -8.35
CA ARG A 766 10.88 51.39 -8.59
C ARG A 766 12.12 52.15 -9.04
N VAL A 767 11.91 53.23 -9.79
CA VAL A 767 12.94 54.22 -10.11
C VAL A 767 12.65 55.51 -9.35
N ARG A 768 13.67 56.13 -8.77
CA ARG A 768 13.56 57.39 -8.03
C ARG A 768 14.51 58.42 -8.62
N LEU A 769 14.04 59.65 -8.71
CA LEU A 769 14.85 60.83 -9.03
C LEU A 769 15.30 61.49 -7.73
N LEU A 770 16.60 61.73 -7.63
CA LEU A 770 17.23 62.47 -6.55
C LEU A 770 17.63 63.87 -7.06
N LYS A 771 17.46 64.88 -6.21
CA LYS A 771 18.05 66.21 -6.36
C LYS A 771 18.97 66.43 -5.16
N ASP A 772 20.27 66.60 -5.41
CA ASP A 772 21.29 66.79 -4.36
C ASP A 772 21.18 65.71 -3.25
N ASN A 773 21.13 64.43 -3.65
CA ASN A 773 20.93 63.24 -2.80
C ASN A 773 19.57 63.08 -2.08
N VAL A 774 18.62 64.00 -2.27
CA VAL A 774 17.27 63.88 -1.70
C VAL A 774 16.30 63.34 -2.73
N VAL A 775 15.51 62.32 -2.39
CA VAL A 775 14.47 61.78 -3.29
C VAL A 775 13.40 62.84 -3.51
N VAL A 776 13.26 63.31 -4.76
CA VAL A 776 12.26 64.32 -5.16
C VAL A 776 11.11 63.72 -5.97
N LYS A 777 11.32 62.54 -6.57
CA LYS A 777 10.26 61.86 -7.33
C LYS A 777 10.45 60.35 -7.33
N GLN A 778 9.35 59.62 -7.42
CA GLN A 778 9.29 58.18 -7.69
C GLN A 778 8.46 57.94 -8.94
N SER A 779 8.86 56.95 -9.74
CA SER A 779 8.22 56.62 -11.01
C SER A 779 6.95 55.79 -10.83
N ASP A 780 6.04 55.95 -11.79
CA ASP A 780 5.05 54.94 -12.14
C ASP A 780 5.75 53.87 -12.99
N MET A 781 5.53 52.59 -12.69
CA MET A 781 6.16 51.47 -13.40
C MET A 781 5.14 50.79 -14.30
N ASP A 782 5.54 50.48 -15.53
CA ASP A 782 4.82 49.57 -16.42
C ASP A 782 5.59 48.25 -16.50
N THR A 783 5.06 47.24 -15.80
CA THR A 783 5.65 45.91 -15.72
C THR A 783 5.52 45.09 -17.01
N ALA A 784 4.57 45.46 -17.88
CA ALA A 784 4.33 44.77 -19.15
C ALA A 784 5.34 45.20 -20.21
N THR A 785 5.62 46.51 -20.30
CA THR A 785 6.59 47.05 -21.26
C THR A 785 8.00 47.22 -20.69
N LYS A 786 8.19 46.93 -19.38
CA LYS A 786 9.44 47.16 -18.64
C LYS A 786 9.92 48.61 -18.75
N THR A 787 8.98 49.54 -18.64
CA THR A 787 9.23 50.99 -18.69
C THR A 787 8.83 51.67 -17.39
N TYR A 788 9.40 52.84 -17.13
CA TYR A 788 9.01 53.70 -16.02
C TYR A 788 8.74 55.11 -16.51
N ILE A 789 7.87 55.83 -15.79
CA ILE A 789 7.55 57.23 -16.06
C ILE A 789 7.63 58.03 -14.76
N LEU A 790 8.45 59.08 -14.74
CA LEU A 790 8.47 60.10 -13.71
C LEU A 790 7.61 61.29 -14.18
N LYS A 791 6.54 61.63 -13.45
CA LYS A 791 5.60 62.71 -13.82
C LYS A 791 5.76 63.97 -12.98
N GLY A 792 5.33 65.12 -13.50
CA GLY A 792 5.38 66.43 -12.84
C GLY A 792 6.79 67.01 -12.68
N LEU A 793 7.69 66.73 -13.62
CA LEU A 793 9.10 67.13 -13.53
C LEU A 793 9.36 68.60 -13.89
N ASN A 794 8.47 69.24 -14.63
CA ASN A 794 8.60 70.63 -15.11
C ASN A 794 8.79 71.68 -14.01
N ASN A 795 8.38 71.37 -12.76
CA ASN A 795 8.60 72.23 -11.60
C ASN A 795 9.76 71.76 -10.69
N ILE A 796 10.33 70.58 -10.95
CA ILE A 796 11.35 69.91 -10.12
C ILE A 796 12.75 70.04 -10.75
N VAL A 797 12.86 69.76 -12.05
CA VAL A 797 14.13 69.81 -12.78
C VAL A 797 14.29 71.17 -13.44
N LYS A 798 15.29 71.94 -13.01
CA LYS A 798 15.55 73.31 -13.47
C LYS A 798 17.02 73.45 -13.86
N ASN A 799 17.33 74.44 -14.68
CA ASN A 799 18.71 74.86 -14.91
C ASN A 799 19.18 75.77 -13.76
N ASP A 800 19.30 75.21 -12.55
CA ASP A 800 19.67 75.92 -11.32
C ASP A 800 21.02 75.46 -10.72
N GLY A 801 21.71 74.53 -11.38
CA GLY A 801 23.01 74.01 -10.97
C GLY A 801 22.96 72.80 -10.03
N SER A 802 21.79 72.29 -9.63
CA SER A 802 21.67 71.09 -8.79
C SER A 802 22.06 69.79 -9.52
N LYS A 803 22.54 68.79 -8.76
CA LYS A 803 22.83 67.44 -9.28
C LYS A 803 21.57 66.58 -9.25
N TYR A 804 21.21 66.01 -10.40
CA TYR A 804 20.10 65.07 -10.52
C TYR A 804 20.61 63.66 -10.82
N GLU A 805 20.07 62.65 -10.13
CA GLU A 805 20.45 61.23 -10.29
C GLU A 805 19.21 60.34 -10.28
N LEU A 806 19.29 59.22 -11.01
CA LEU A 806 18.29 58.16 -10.94
C LEU A 806 18.85 56.97 -10.16
N ILE A 807 18.01 56.41 -9.30
CA ILE A 807 18.28 55.13 -8.65
C ILE A 807 17.18 54.12 -8.96
N GLY A 808 17.56 52.88 -9.21
CA GLY A 808 16.65 51.73 -9.22
C GLY A 808 16.71 51.04 -7.87
N ILE A 809 15.55 50.77 -7.28
CA ILE A 809 15.41 50.07 -6.00
C ILE A 809 14.68 48.74 -6.17
N ASP A 810 15.06 47.74 -5.37
CA ASP A 810 14.31 46.49 -5.25
C ASP A 810 13.01 46.68 -4.44
N SER A 811 12.21 45.62 -4.31
CA SER A 811 10.95 45.62 -3.54
C SER A 811 11.15 45.81 -2.03
N SER A 812 12.40 45.71 -1.54
CA SER A 812 12.79 46.00 -0.16
C SER A 812 13.36 47.42 0.00
N TYR A 813 13.20 48.28 -1.01
CA TYR A 813 13.70 49.66 -1.05
C TYR A 813 15.22 49.81 -1.02
N ARG A 814 15.98 48.75 -1.30
CA ARG A 814 17.44 48.83 -1.41
C ARG A 814 17.82 49.33 -2.80
N GLU A 815 18.79 50.24 -2.86
CA GLU A 815 19.40 50.68 -4.11
C GLU A 815 20.17 49.51 -4.74
N ILE A 816 19.82 49.18 -5.99
CA ILE A 816 20.48 48.13 -6.78
C ILE A 816 21.14 48.66 -8.05
N VAL A 817 20.86 49.92 -8.44
CA VAL A 817 21.55 50.65 -9.50
C VAL A 817 21.42 52.17 -9.30
N ARG A 818 22.45 52.93 -9.66
CA ARG A 818 22.47 54.41 -9.64
C ARG A 818 23.12 54.95 -10.91
N MET A 819 22.61 56.06 -11.43
CA MET A 819 23.21 56.75 -12.59
C MET A 819 22.86 58.23 -12.64
N ASP A 820 23.68 59.02 -13.34
CA ASP A 820 23.43 60.45 -13.54
C ASP A 820 22.16 60.67 -14.41
N PHE A 821 21.32 61.62 -13.98
CA PHE A 821 20.16 62.05 -14.75
C PHE A 821 20.59 63.15 -15.73
N LYS A 822 20.79 62.77 -17.00
CA LYS A 822 21.26 63.68 -18.03
C LYS A 822 20.17 64.66 -18.44
N VAL A 823 20.38 65.93 -18.13
CA VAL A 823 19.52 67.05 -18.54
C VAL A 823 20.03 67.61 -19.86
N GLY A 824 19.25 67.46 -20.92
CA GLY A 824 19.44 68.13 -22.20
C GLY A 824 18.87 69.56 -22.15
N ILE A 825 19.68 70.52 -22.62
CA ILE A 825 19.28 71.92 -22.76
C ILE A 825 18.29 72.07 -23.91
#